data_AF-A0AAD9K9D8-F1
#
_entry.id   AF-A0AAD9K9D8-F1
#
_cell.length_a   1.000
_cell.length_b   1.000
_cell.length_c   1.000
_cell.angle_alpha   90.00
_cell.angle_beta   90.00
_cell.angle_gamma   90.00
#
_symmetry.space_group_name_H-M   'P 1'
#
loop_
_entity.id
_entity.type
_entity.pdbx_description
1 polymer ?
#
loop_
_entity_poly.entity_id
_entity_poly.type
_entity_poly.pdbx_seq_one_letter_code
_entity_poly.pdbx_strand_id
1 'polypeptide(L)'
;MTMMGESYLDYVRRAGHDELLRNLGENLLAFLQNLDYIHTYMMSDYPEINMPSFRCEPDSVADRMTLHYYSFRQGYYYIVIGILTAVAKTYFASEITIDIRSKSMELVASKKTKREHVVFAISVRKTEEALPAPDVPPTFIAQTKKHAEQQINKSDVEHVIARLEEIRRFEGEDALPLNRRNVATAKWKSAAKMSVLLGGFHPQYPAELSIDPTVFCDSFPYHVVFNHDMNVIHCGTKIQELMPTIRGALMKINAYFELLHPHSVDLSFENVTKFVNTPFVLKTKKEKMARTWGTKPMLILRGQMLYDKAKSVIIYLCSPFVRCLNDLEQRQLYLADIPIHDVTRDLLWMELMARHKHVAGWGVSVCPTGRRRGNHAGNTGALALLPVIPGAQRPGRNPYETVDPEALQDLLRRTENELEEERRKSAWLMTSFLPPTIARQITAGQEPDAGEYAAVTVLFCDVVAFSQIIAHCRADDVINLLTQLHAKFDRVCQVHDTYRVEAIGDAYMVVSGTPDVIFSHAERIANTALGMLVCCRELRSPYDYGDRSKTVKVRIGIHSGVVVSGVVGERLPRFLVMGSAVNIASKMESHGMPDRVHVSQATYECLNKKGFEFETRGEIDIRGRGRMMTYFLLRNVGVTDNALVGKKHGRNPNSVEVTFINDGLREHPPRSSGTSGSRSPLISRNKVQPAGRNYLPGQRFSV
;
A
#
# COMPACT_ATOMS: atom_id res chain seq x y z
N MET A 1 -8.63 -12.71 -17.44
CA MET A 1 -7.52 -12.57 -16.46
C MET A 1 -7.07 -13.93 -15.91
N THR A 2 -7.96 -14.89 -15.64
CA THR A 2 -7.57 -16.25 -15.22
C THR A 2 -6.66 -16.97 -16.23
N MET A 3 -6.99 -16.94 -17.54
CA MET A 3 -6.11 -17.48 -18.60
C MET A 3 -4.72 -16.83 -18.65
N MET A 4 -4.61 -15.57 -18.21
CA MET A 4 -3.32 -14.88 -18.12
C MET A 4 -2.45 -15.46 -17.00
N GLY A 5 -3.06 -15.92 -15.90
CA GLY A 5 -2.37 -16.60 -14.81
C GLY A 5 -1.82 -17.97 -15.22
N GLU A 6 -2.58 -18.74 -16.01
CA GLU A 6 -2.10 -20.02 -16.57
C GLU A 6 -0.90 -19.81 -17.50
N SER A 7 -1.02 -18.85 -18.42
CA SER A 7 0.07 -18.49 -19.34
C SER A 7 1.31 -17.97 -18.60
N TYR A 8 1.11 -17.28 -17.47
CA TYR A 8 2.20 -16.79 -16.63
C TYR A 8 3.00 -17.95 -16.00
N LEU A 9 2.32 -19.00 -15.52
CA LEU A 9 3.03 -20.17 -14.97
C LEU A 9 3.93 -20.82 -16.05
N ASP A 10 3.42 -20.98 -17.27
CA ASP A 10 4.20 -21.51 -18.38
C ASP A 10 5.41 -20.64 -18.75
N TYR A 11 5.26 -19.32 -18.68
CA TYR A 11 6.38 -18.39 -18.85
C TYR A 11 7.46 -18.61 -17.77
N VAL A 12 7.07 -18.66 -16.49
CA VAL A 12 8.00 -18.87 -15.37
C VAL A 12 8.75 -20.19 -15.49
N ARG A 13 8.07 -21.25 -15.94
CA ARG A 13 8.69 -22.56 -16.22
C ARG A 13 9.72 -22.46 -17.34
N ARG A 14 9.39 -21.80 -18.45
CA ARG A 14 10.31 -21.58 -19.58
C ARG A 14 11.48 -20.67 -19.25
N ALA A 15 11.32 -19.77 -18.29
CA ALA A 15 12.37 -18.90 -17.78
C ALA A 15 13.41 -19.64 -16.91
N GLY A 16 13.20 -20.94 -16.61
CA GLY A 16 14.15 -21.79 -15.90
C GLY A 16 13.86 -21.97 -14.41
N HIS A 17 12.72 -21.49 -13.91
CA HIS A 17 12.33 -21.63 -12.49
C HIS A 17 11.46 -22.87 -12.20
N ASP A 18 11.30 -23.78 -13.16
CA ASP A 18 10.44 -24.97 -13.04
C ASP A 18 10.90 -25.92 -11.92
N GLU A 19 12.20 -26.14 -11.76
CA GLU A 19 12.75 -26.99 -10.69
C GLU A 19 12.50 -26.42 -9.30
N LEU A 20 12.65 -25.10 -9.14
CA LEU A 20 12.38 -24.38 -7.90
C LEU A 20 10.90 -24.52 -7.49
N LEU A 21 9.98 -24.35 -8.45
CA LEU A 21 8.54 -24.44 -8.18
C LEU A 21 8.11 -25.86 -7.81
N ARG A 22 8.67 -26.90 -8.44
CA ARG A 22 8.38 -28.30 -8.10
C ARG A 22 8.81 -28.68 -6.69
N ASN A 23 9.93 -28.11 -6.22
CA ASN A 23 10.53 -28.46 -4.94
C ASN A 23 10.08 -27.55 -3.78
N LEU A 24 9.13 -26.64 -4.02
CA LEU A 24 8.69 -25.68 -3.01
C LEU A 24 7.84 -26.31 -1.89
N GLY A 25 7.14 -27.40 -2.18
CA GLY A 25 6.33 -28.11 -1.20
C GLY A 25 5.81 -29.45 -1.72
N GLU A 26 5.58 -30.38 -0.81
CA GLU A 26 5.05 -31.72 -1.09
C GLU A 26 3.55 -31.71 -1.49
N ASN A 27 2.83 -30.69 -1.06
CA ASN A 27 1.40 -30.49 -1.33
C ASN A 27 1.10 -28.99 -1.50
N LEU A 28 -0.10 -28.67 -1.97
CA LEU A 28 -0.49 -27.28 -2.25
C LEU A 28 -0.41 -26.38 -1.00
N LEU A 29 -0.72 -26.90 0.19
CA LEU A 29 -0.63 -26.13 1.43
C LEU A 29 0.82 -25.73 1.73
N ALA A 30 1.75 -26.70 1.69
CA ALA A 30 3.17 -26.48 1.91
C ALA A 30 3.76 -25.53 0.84
N PHE A 31 3.35 -25.70 -0.42
CA PHE A 31 3.74 -24.81 -1.52
C PHE A 31 3.36 -23.35 -1.22
N LEU A 32 2.11 -23.10 -0.78
CA LEU A 32 1.64 -21.74 -0.49
C LEU A 32 2.28 -21.14 0.76
N GLN A 33 2.60 -21.97 1.76
CA GLN A 33 3.31 -21.52 2.96
C GLN A 33 4.74 -21.08 2.64
N ASN A 34 5.37 -21.68 1.62
CA ASN A 34 6.75 -21.37 1.24
C ASN A 34 6.89 -20.29 0.14
N LEU A 35 5.78 -19.81 -0.44
CA LEU A 35 5.81 -18.87 -1.57
C LEU A 35 6.48 -17.53 -1.22
N ASP A 36 6.19 -17.00 -0.03
CA ASP A 36 6.76 -15.75 0.45
C ASP A 36 8.29 -15.82 0.57
N TYR A 37 8.86 -16.98 0.91
CA TYR A 37 10.32 -17.17 0.96
C TYR A 37 10.97 -17.02 -0.41
N ILE A 38 10.35 -17.58 -1.46
CA ILE A 38 10.85 -17.41 -2.84
C ILE A 38 10.73 -15.95 -3.26
N HIS A 39 9.63 -15.28 -2.95
CA HIS A 39 9.47 -13.86 -3.30
C HIS A 39 10.57 -13.00 -2.65
N THR A 40 10.92 -13.26 -1.39
CA THR A 40 12.06 -12.59 -0.75
C THR A 40 13.38 -12.90 -1.45
N TYR A 41 13.61 -14.15 -1.90
CA TYR A 41 14.81 -14.49 -2.66
C TYR A 41 14.87 -13.72 -4.00
N MET A 42 13.77 -13.73 -4.75
CA MET A 42 13.64 -13.06 -6.06
C MET A 42 13.73 -11.54 -5.98
N MET A 43 13.47 -10.90 -4.83
CA MET A 43 13.70 -9.46 -4.66
C MET A 43 15.16 -9.06 -4.92
N SER A 44 16.11 -9.99 -4.77
CA SER A 44 17.53 -9.75 -5.05
C SER A 44 17.77 -9.49 -6.54
N ASP A 45 17.09 -10.27 -7.39
CA ASP A 45 17.20 -10.18 -8.85
C ASP A 45 16.28 -9.09 -9.44
N TYR A 46 15.19 -8.77 -8.73
CA TYR A 46 14.16 -7.82 -9.17
C TYR A 46 13.83 -6.77 -8.09
N PRO A 47 14.74 -5.81 -7.83
CA PRO A 47 14.62 -4.88 -6.70
C PRO A 47 13.44 -3.90 -6.82
N GLU A 48 12.97 -3.61 -8.04
CA GLU A 48 11.86 -2.68 -8.32
C GLU A 48 10.46 -3.32 -8.12
N ILE A 49 10.39 -4.63 -7.87
CA ILE A 49 9.11 -5.36 -7.81
C ILE A 49 8.58 -5.43 -6.38
N ASN A 50 7.44 -4.78 -6.14
CA ASN A 50 6.63 -4.99 -4.94
C ASN A 50 5.88 -6.32 -5.04
N MET A 51 6.46 -7.36 -4.44
CA MET A 51 5.88 -8.71 -4.42
C MET A 51 4.64 -8.81 -3.52
N PRO A 52 3.60 -9.57 -3.92
CA PRO A 52 2.49 -9.89 -3.05
C PRO A 52 2.88 -10.91 -1.97
N SER A 53 2.15 -10.91 -0.85
CA SER A 53 2.35 -11.86 0.24
C SER A 53 1.15 -12.78 0.43
N PHE A 54 1.44 -14.01 0.81
CA PHE A 54 0.53 -15.14 0.87
C PHE A 54 0.61 -15.81 2.25
N ARG A 55 -0.53 -15.90 2.92
CA ARG A 55 -0.67 -16.67 4.16
C ARG A 55 -1.75 -17.72 3.98
N CYS A 56 -1.37 -18.98 4.08
CA CYS A 56 -2.29 -20.10 3.95
C CYS A 56 -2.49 -20.81 5.29
N GLU A 57 -3.75 -20.99 5.69
CA GLU A 57 -4.14 -21.71 6.90
C GLU A 57 -4.98 -22.94 6.54
N PRO A 58 -4.72 -24.12 7.14
CA PRO A 58 -5.59 -25.28 6.99
C PRO A 58 -6.94 -25.02 7.69
N ASP A 59 -8.03 -25.49 7.09
CA ASP A 59 -9.36 -25.46 7.71
C ASP A 59 -9.57 -26.72 8.58
N SER A 60 -10.62 -26.71 9.40
CA SER A 60 -11.06 -27.82 10.25
C SER A 60 -11.47 -29.09 9.46
N VAL A 61 -11.79 -28.92 8.17
CA VAL A 61 -12.18 -30.00 7.26
C VAL A 61 -10.99 -30.35 6.37
N ALA A 62 -10.66 -31.65 6.30
CA ALA A 62 -9.67 -32.16 5.36
C ALA A 62 -9.97 -31.68 3.92
N ASP A 63 -8.93 -31.34 3.16
CA ASP A 63 -9.01 -30.80 1.79
C ASP A 63 -9.59 -29.38 1.62
N ARG A 64 -9.74 -28.62 2.71
CA ARG A 64 -10.06 -27.18 2.67
C ARG A 64 -8.96 -26.33 3.31
N MET A 65 -8.69 -25.18 2.71
CA MET A 65 -7.74 -24.20 3.23
C MET A 65 -8.20 -22.77 2.95
N THR A 66 -7.75 -21.84 3.78
CA THR A 66 -8.00 -20.41 3.63
C THR A 66 -6.70 -19.70 3.27
N LEU A 67 -6.70 -18.98 2.15
CA LEU A 67 -5.54 -18.23 1.67
C LEU A 67 -5.81 -16.73 1.79
N HIS A 68 -4.96 -16.03 2.54
CA HIS A 68 -4.94 -14.58 2.65
C HIS A 68 -3.91 -14.02 1.67
N TYR A 69 -4.36 -13.13 0.79
CA TYR A 69 -3.54 -12.45 -0.21
C TYR A 69 -3.47 -10.96 0.08
N TYR A 70 -2.25 -10.44 0.12
CA TYR A 70 -1.97 -9.03 0.40
C TYR A 70 -1.21 -8.39 -0.76
N SER A 71 -1.71 -7.27 -1.28
CA SER A 71 -1.09 -6.55 -2.41
C SER A 71 -1.32 -5.03 -2.36
N PHE A 72 -0.31 -4.26 -2.75
CA PHE A 72 -0.47 -2.80 -2.97
C PHE A 72 -1.15 -2.48 -4.30
N ARG A 73 -1.15 -3.42 -5.24
CA ARG A 73 -1.81 -3.30 -6.54
C ARG A 73 -3.21 -3.89 -6.44
N GLN A 74 -4.21 -3.07 -6.72
CA GLN A 74 -5.62 -3.47 -6.64
C GLN A 74 -6.06 -4.23 -7.90
N GLY A 75 -6.89 -5.25 -7.73
CA GLY A 75 -7.55 -5.94 -8.84
C GLY A 75 -6.75 -7.09 -9.49
N TYR A 76 -5.55 -7.37 -9.01
CA TYR A 76 -4.68 -8.44 -9.55
C TYR A 76 -4.98 -9.84 -8.98
N TYR A 77 -5.88 -9.94 -8.00
CA TYR A 77 -6.27 -11.22 -7.38
C TYR A 77 -6.86 -12.23 -8.37
N TYR A 78 -7.44 -11.79 -9.50
CA TYR A 78 -7.92 -12.68 -10.57
C TYR A 78 -6.80 -13.45 -11.28
N ILE A 79 -5.59 -12.86 -11.34
CA ILE A 79 -4.41 -13.53 -11.91
C ILE A 79 -3.92 -14.61 -10.94
N VAL A 80 -3.95 -14.32 -9.63
CA VAL A 80 -3.61 -15.29 -8.58
C VAL A 80 -4.47 -16.53 -8.67
N ILE A 81 -5.79 -16.38 -8.88
CA ILE A 81 -6.71 -17.51 -9.08
C ILE A 81 -6.22 -18.41 -10.24
N GLY A 82 -5.91 -17.81 -11.41
CA GLY A 82 -5.41 -18.56 -12.57
C GLY A 82 -4.07 -19.26 -12.30
N ILE A 83 -3.14 -18.59 -11.62
CA ILE A 83 -1.84 -19.19 -11.25
C ILE A 83 -2.05 -20.38 -10.31
N LEU A 84 -2.88 -20.24 -9.27
CA LEU A 84 -3.12 -21.29 -8.29
C LEU A 84 -3.77 -22.52 -8.93
N THR A 85 -4.77 -22.32 -9.79
CA THR A 85 -5.42 -23.42 -10.52
C THR A 85 -4.42 -24.13 -11.43
N ALA A 86 -3.55 -23.40 -12.12
CA ALA A 86 -2.51 -23.97 -12.98
C ALA A 86 -1.48 -24.78 -12.17
N VAL A 87 -1.02 -24.24 -11.04
CA VAL A 87 -0.06 -24.88 -10.13
C VAL A 87 -0.63 -26.19 -9.57
N ALA A 88 -1.86 -26.17 -9.07
CA ALA A 88 -2.52 -27.34 -8.50
C ALA A 88 -2.67 -28.48 -9.53
N LYS A 89 -3.08 -28.13 -10.75
CA LYS A 89 -3.21 -29.10 -11.85
C LYS A 89 -1.85 -29.64 -12.31
N THR A 90 -0.86 -28.75 -12.49
CA THR A 90 0.42 -29.10 -13.13
C THR A 90 1.36 -29.86 -12.18
N TYR A 91 1.46 -29.44 -10.92
CA TYR A 91 2.43 -30.01 -9.98
C TYR A 91 1.83 -31.02 -9.00
N PHE A 92 0.53 -30.91 -8.69
CA PHE A 92 -0.11 -31.72 -7.66
C PHE A 92 -1.23 -32.62 -8.17
N ALA A 93 -1.46 -32.68 -9.50
CA ALA A 93 -2.54 -33.43 -10.15
C ALA A 93 -3.90 -33.26 -9.46
N SER A 94 -4.14 -32.06 -8.91
CA SER A 94 -5.30 -31.76 -8.08
C SER A 94 -6.13 -30.67 -8.75
N GLU A 95 -7.45 -30.85 -8.76
CA GLU A 95 -8.38 -29.81 -9.16
C GLU A 95 -8.76 -28.98 -7.93
N ILE A 96 -8.73 -27.64 -8.07
CA ILE A 96 -9.08 -26.75 -6.98
C ILE A 96 -10.22 -25.81 -7.38
N THR A 97 -11.14 -25.61 -6.44
CA THR A 97 -12.18 -24.57 -6.54
C THR A 97 -11.83 -23.45 -5.56
N ILE A 98 -11.75 -22.22 -6.07
CA ILE A 98 -11.36 -21.03 -5.30
C ILE A 98 -12.54 -20.05 -5.24
N ASP A 99 -13.06 -19.81 -4.04
CA ASP A 99 -14.12 -18.84 -3.77
C ASP A 99 -13.57 -17.65 -3.00
N ILE A 100 -13.99 -16.43 -3.35
CA ILE A 100 -13.58 -15.22 -2.62
C ILE A 100 -14.52 -15.04 -1.43
N ARG A 101 -14.01 -15.22 -0.21
CA ARG A 101 -14.77 -15.02 1.03
C ARG A 101 -14.93 -13.55 1.38
N SER A 102 -13.87 -12.76 1.25
CA SER A 102 -13.89 -11.34 1.56
C SER A 102 -12.87 -10.55 0.77
N LYS A 103 -13.17 -9.26 0.60
CA LYS A 103 -12.30 -8.26 0.01
C LYS A 103 -12.34 -7.01 0.88
N SER A 104 -11.17 -6.58 1.34
CA SER A 104 -11.03 -5.39 2.18
C SER A 104 -9.82 -4.55 1.75
N MET A 105 -9.80 -3.32 2.23
CA MET A 105 -8.68 -2.41 2.03
C MET A 105 -8.12 -2.02 3.40
N GLU A 106 -6.89 -2.44 3.70
CA GLU A 106 -6.22 -2.15 4.96
C GLU A 106 -5.35 -0.88 4.82
N LEU A 107 -5.42 0.02 5.79
CA LEU A 107 -4.52 1.18 5.89
C LEU A 107 -3.21 0.76 6.55
N VAL A 108 -2.09 0.96 5.87
CA VAL A 108 -0.75 0.74 6.44
C VAL A 108 -0.31 2.03 7.14
N ALA A 109 -0.26 2.01 8.47
CA ALA A 109 -0.07 3.20 9.30
C ALA A 109 1.25 3.95 9.03
N SER A 110 2.37 3.25 8.78
CA SER A 110 3.66 3.87 8.46
C SER A 110 3.73 4.59 7.12
N LYS A 111 3.06 4.07 6.08
CA LYS A 111 3.20 4.58 4.71
C LYS A 111 2.01 5.42 4.24
N LYS A 112 0.93 5.52 5.03
CA LYS A 112 -0.38 6.08 4.60
C LYS A 112 -0.90 5.46 3.29
N THR A 113 -0.37 4.32 2.89
CA THR A 113 -0.78 3.59 1.69
C THR A 113 -1.85 2.59 2.04
N LYS A 114 -2.82 2.42 1.15
CA LYS A 114 -3.84 1.38 1.27
C LYS A 114 -3.31 0.09 0.63
N ARG A 115 -3.59 -1.05 1.25
CA ARG A 115 -3.27 -2.40 0.75
C ARG A 115 -4.54 -3.22 0.56
N GLU A 116 -4.68 -3.87 -0.58
CA GLU A 116 -5.77 -4.82 -0.85
C GLU A 116 -5.52 -6.11 -0.09
N HIS A 117 -6.51 -6.57 0.66
CA HIS A 117 -6.52 -7.86 1.33
C HIS A 117 -7.70 -8.68 0.80
N VAL A 118 -7.39 -9.84 0.23
CA VAL A 118 -8.39 -10.78 -0.31
C VAL A 118 -8.26 -12.11 0.41
N VAL A 119 -9.38 -12.66 0.86
CA VAL A 119 -9.43 -13.97 1.51
C VAL A 119 -10.08 -14.96 0.57
N PHE A 120 -9.33 -15.98 0.17
CA PHE A 120 -9.80 -17.08 -0.66
C PHE A 120 -10.12 -18.31 0.20
N ALA A 121 -11.22 -18.97 -0.10
CA ALA A 121 -11.50 -20.34 0.32
C ALA A 121 -11.13 -21.28 -0.82
N ILE A 122 -10.21 -22.20 -0.55
CA ILE A 122 -9.75 -23.18 -1.53
C ILE A 122 -10.24 -24.55 -1.07
N SER A 123 -10.95 -25.25 -1.95
CA SER A 123 -11.28 -26.67 -1.76
C SER A 123 -10.55 -27.50 -2.80
N VAL A 124 -9.85 -28.54 -2.36
CA VAL A 124 -9.06 -29.43 -3.21
C VAL A 124 -9.88 -30.68 -3.51
N ARG A 125 -9.95 -31.06 -4.78
CA ARG A 125 -10.47 -32.34 -5.27
C ARG A 125 -9.30 -33.10 -5.87
N LYS A 126 -8.99 -34.27 -5.34
CA LYS A 126 -8.00 -35.16 -5.97
C LYS A 126 -8.62 -35.72 -7.24
N THR A 127 -7.91 -35.57 -8.35
CA THR A 127 -8.30 -36.19 -9.62
C THR A 127 -8.04 -37.70 -9.48
N GLU A 128 -9.08 -38.52 -9.59
CA GLU A 128 -8.97 -39.99 -9.57
C GLU A 128 -8.30 -40.50 -10.86
N GLU A 129 -7.01 -40.23 -11.03
CA GLU A 129 -6.14 -40.92 -11.99
C GLU A 129 -4.90 -41.45 -11.24
N ALA A 130 -5.14 -42.26 -10.23
CA ALA A 130 -4.20 -43.28 -9.79
C ALA A 130 -4.91 -44.62 -9.94
N LEU A 131 -4.25 -45.61 -10.57
CA LEU A 131 -4.72 -46.98 -10.75
C LEU A 131 -5.52 -47.48 -9.53
N PRO A 132 -6.64 -48.21 -9.73
CA PRO A 132 -7.57 -48.50 -8.64
C PRO A 132 -6.86 -49.26 -7.53
N ALA A 133 -6.71 -48.60 -6.39
CA ALA A 133 -6.46 -49.31 -5.14
C ALA A 133 -7.72 -50.13 -4.83
N PRO A 134 -7.58 -51.39 -4.39
CA PRO A 134 -8.73 -52.26 -4.15
C PRO A 134 -9.67 -51.64 -3.11
N ASP A 135 -10.97 -51.67 -3.39
CA ASP A 135 -12.05 -51.11 -2.57
C ASP A 135 -11.85 -51.45 -1.07
N VAL A 136 -11.48 -50.44 -0.27
CA VAL A 136 -11.46 -50.55 1.19
C VAL A 136 -12.68 -49.81 1.74
N PRO A 137 -13.54 -50.45 2.54
CA PRO A 137 -14.72 -49.80 3.10
C PRO A 137 -14.34 -48.68 4.08
N PRO A 138 -15.18 -47.64 4.23
CA PRO A 138 -14.87 -46.46 5.03
C PRO A 138 -14.62 -46.84 6.50
N THR A 139 -13.49 -46.39 7.05
CA THR A 139 -13.11 -46.69 8.43
C THR A 139 -13.73 -45.64 9.37
N PHE A 140 -14.74 -46.03 10.15
CA PHE A 140 -15.35 -45.17 11.16
C PHE A 140 -14.47 -45.03 12.41
N ILE A 141 -14.26 -43.80 12.87
CA ILE A 141 -13.53 -43.49 14.10
C ILE A 141 -14.53 -43.48 15.25
N ALA A 142 -14.54 -44.53 16.07
CA ALA A 142 -15.22 -44.50 17.36
C ALA A 142 -14.18 -44.53 18.49
N GLN A 143 -14.12 -43.46 19.29
CA GLN A 143 -13.20 -43.36 20.43
C GLN A 143 -13.63 -44.24 21.62
N THR A 144 -14.87 -44.74 21.67
CA THR A 144 -15.33 -45.74 22.66
C THR A 144 -16.46 -46.62 22.12
N LYS A 145 -16.60 -47.85 22.66
CA LYS A 145 -17.61 -48.86 22.25
C LYS A 145 -19.06 -48.36 22.34
N LYS A 146 -19.37 -47.53 23.33
CA LYS A 146 -20.73 -47.03 23.61
C LYS A 146 -21.18 -45.94 22.62
N HIS A 147 -20.24 -45.16 22.06
CA HIS A 147 -20.53 -44.16 21.02
C HIS A 147 -20.61 -44.77 19.63
N ALA A 148 -19.86 -45.84 19.37
CA ALA A 148 -19.97 -46.60 18.12
C ALA A 148 -21.41 -47.10 17.92
N GLU A 149 -22.01 -47.73 18.96
CA GLU A 149 -23.35 -48.31 18.91
C GLU A 149 -24.48 -47.28 18.71
N GLN A 150 -24.26 -46.01 19.06
CA GLN A 150 -25.25 -44.93 18.89
C GLN A 150 -25.15 -44.20 17.55
N GLN A 151 -24.01 -44.28 16.86
CA GLN A 151 -23.75 -43.62 15.57
C GLN A 151 -24.05 -44.51 14.37
N ILE A 152 -24.44 -45.77 14.59
CA ILE A 152 -24.75 -46.69 13.51
C ILE A 152 -26.09 -46.29 12.89
N ASN A 153 -26.05 -45.72 11.69
CA ASN A 153 -27.27 -45.44 10.95
C ASN A 153 -27.92 -46.76 10.52
N LYS A 154 -29.22 -46.92 10.77
CA LYS A 154 -29.95 -48.18 10.53
C LYS A 154 -29.86 -48.62 9.06
N SER A 155 -29.79 -47.66 8.14
CA SER A 155 -29.62 -47.88 6.69
C SER A 155 -28.31 -48.59 6.33
N ASP A 156 -27.22 -48.31 7.05
CA ASP A 156 -25.90 -48.80 6.71
C ASP A 156 -25.74 -50.26 7.17
N VAL A 157 -26.39 -50.60 8.29
CA VAL A 157 -26.51 -51.98 8.77
C VAL A 157 -27.35 -52.80 7.81
N GLU A 158 -28.47 -52.25 7.34
CA GLU A 158 -29.34 -52.91 6.35
C GLU A 158 -28.59 -53.15 5.03
N HIS A 159 -27.75 -52.23 4.58
CA HIS A 159 -26.90 -52.39 3.40
C HIS A 159 -25.84 -53.49 3.56
N VAL A 160 -25.18 -53.56 4.71
CA VAL A 160 -24.17 -54.59 5.00
C VAL A 160 -24.81 -55.97 5.11
N ILE A 161 -25.99 -56.06 5.73
CA ILE A 161 -26.76 -57.32 5.81
C ILE A 161 -27.18 -57.76 4.40
N ALA A 162 -27.71 -56.86 3.59
CA ALA A 162 -28.09 -57.16 2.20
C ALA A 162 -26.90 -57.67 1.39
N ARG A 163 -25.70 -57.06 1.56
CA ARG A 163 -24.49 -57.47 0.86
C ARG A 163 -23.97 -58.83 1.33
N LEU A 164 -24.05 -59.13 2.63
CA LEU A 164 -23.68 -60.44 3.17
C LEU A 164 -24.66 -61.53 2.74
N GLU A 165 -25.95 -61.22 2.59
CA GLU A 165 -26.95 -62.13 2.01
C GLU A 165 -26.70 -62.37 0.52
N GLU A 166 -26.27 -61.34 -0.21
CA GLU A 166 -25.88 -61.46 -1.62
C GLU A 166 -24.69 -62.40 -1.79
N ILE A 167 -23.63 -62.21 -1.00
CA ILE A 167 -22.44 -63.07 -1.00
C ILE A 167 -22.83 -64.50 -0.61
N ARG A 168 -23.71 -64.67 0.39
CA ARG A 168 -24.21 -66.00 0.80
C ARG A 168 -25.02 -66.69 -0.30
N ARG A 169 -25.77 -65.94 -1.13
CA ARG A 169 -26.54 -66.49 -2.26
C ARG A 169 -25.68 -66.86 -3.45
N PHE A 170 -24.65 -66.06 -3.76
CA PHE A 170 -23.83 -66.25 -4.97
C PHE A 170 -22.56 -67.08 -4.75
N GLU A 171 -21.92 -66.98 -3.58
CA GLU A 171 -20.59 -67.56 -3.33
C GLU A 171 -20.58 -68.66 -2.25
N GLY A 172 -21.72 -68.91 -1.58
CA GLY A 172 -21.88 -69.97 -0.57
C GLY A 172 -21.37 -69.60 0.84
N GLU A 173 -21.68 -70.42 1.86
CA GLU A 173 -21.39 -70.08 3.27
C GLU A 173 -19.90 -69.94 3.59
N ASP A 174 -19.01 -70.62 2.86
CA ASP A 174 -17.57 -70.58 3.10
C ASP A 174 -16.90 -69.26 2.70
N ALA A 175 -17.58 -68.43 1.91
CA ALA A 175 -17.14 -67.09 1.53
C ALA A 175 -17.42 -66.05 2.64
N LEU A 176 -18.19 -66.40 3.68
CA LEU A 176 -18.43 -65.53 4.81
C LEU A 176 -17.19 -65.45 5.71
N PRO A 177 -16.79 -64.25 6.17
CA PRO A 177 -15.59 -64.09 6.98
C PRO A 177 -15.84 -64.58 8.42
N LEU A 178 -15.80 -65.90 8.63
CA LEU A 178 -15.81 -66.50 9.95
C LEU A 178 -14.45 -67.13 10.32
N ASN A 179 -13.82 -66.42 11.26
CA ASN A 179 -13.19 -66.97 12.46
C ASN A 179 -11.83 -67.70 12.32
N ARG A 180 -10.73 -66.94 12.37
CA ARG A 180 -9.48 -67.41 13.03
C ARG A 180 -8.90 -66.32 13.95
N ARG A 181 -8.89 -66.64 15.25
CA ARG A 181 -8.61 -65.78 16.43
C ARG A 181 -7.25 -65.07 16.49
N ASN A 182 -6.35 -65.22 15.52
CA ASN A 182 -4.99 -64.63 15.60
C ASN A 182 -4.69 -63.57 14.54
N VAL A 183 -5.69 -63.11 13.80
CA VAL A 183 -5.52 -62.09 12.75
C VAL A 183 -5.69 -60.67 13.30
N ALA A 184 -6.35 -60.47 14.46
CA ALA A 184 -6.63 -59.14 15.01
C ALA A 184 -5.35 -58.36 15.38
N THR A 185 -4.36 -59.02 15.99
CA THR A 185 -3.09 -58.39 16.38
C THR A 185 -2.17 -58.10 15.19
N ALA A 186 -2.21 -58.92 14.14
CA ALA A 186 -1.46 -58.71 12.91
C ALA A 186 -2.11 -57.66 12.00
N LYS A 187 -3.45 -57.68 11.87
CA LYS A 187 -4.21 -56.65 11.15
C LYS A 187 -4.13 -55.30 11.85
N TRP A 188 -4.11 -55.22 13.18
CA TRP A 188 -3.92 -53.93 13.86
C TRP A 188 -2.54 -53.33 13.63
N LYS A 189 -1.45 -54.11 13.61
CA LYS A 189 -0.11 -53.57 13.29
C LYS A 189 0.01 -53.14 11.82
N SER A 190 -0.60 -53.87 10.90
CA SER A 190 -0.59 -53.54 9.46
C SER A 190 -1.57 -52.42 9.11
N ALA A 191 -2.75 -52.38 9.73
CA ALA A 191 -3.73 -51.30 9.61
C ALA A 191 -3.29 -50.04 10.35
N ALA A 192 -2.55 -50.15 11.47
CA ALA A 192 -1.88 -49.00 12.09
C ALA A 192 -0.73 -48.49 11.21
N LYS A 193 0.06 -49.37 10.57
CA LYS A 193 1.05 -48.94 9.57
C LYS A 193 0.41 -48.27 8.35
N MET A 194 -0.72 -48.77 7.86
CA MET A 194 -1.49 -48.19 6.74
C MET A 194 -2.25 -46.92 7.14
N SER A 195 -2.74 -46.83 8.38
CA SER A 195 -3.36 -45.64 8.99
C SER A 195 -2.33 -44.52 9.20
N VAL A 196 -1.08 -44.88 9.54
CA VAL A 196 0.06 -43.94 9.57
C VAL A 196 0.49 -43.50 8.17
N LEU A 197 0.26 -44.32 7.13
CA LEU A 197 0.53 -43.97 5.73
C LEU A 197 -0.58 -43.12 5.08
N LEU A 198 -1.81 -43.18 5.60
CA LEU A 198 -2.99 -42.49 5.03
C LEU A 198 -3.48 -41.31 5.87
N GLY A 199 -3.24 -41.32 7.18
CA GLY A 199 -3.42 -40.18 8.06
C GLY A 199 -2.18 -39.30 7.94
N GLY A 200 -2.36 -38.02 7.59
CA GLY A 200 -1.28 -37.04 7.56
C GLY A 200 -0.44 -37.07 8.84
N PHE A 201 0.78 -36.58 8.78
CA PHE A 201 1.70 -36.56 9.93
C PHE A 201 1.07 -35.87 11.14
N HIS A 202 0.87 -36.62 12.24
CA HIS A 202 0.47 -36.06 13.53
C HIS A 202 1.70 -36.10 14.45
N PRO A 203 2.31 -34.96 14.77
CA PRO A 203 3.47 -34.93 15.65
C PRO A 203 3.07 -35.41 17.05
N GLN A 204 3.83 -36.36 17.59
CA GLN A 204 3.71 -36.78 18.98
C GLN A 204 4.63 -35.91 19.84
N TYR A 205 4.04 -35.09 20.70
CA TYR A 205 4.78 -34.23 21.61
C TYR A 205 4.95 -34.91 22.98
N PRO A 206 6.14 -34.85 23.59
CA PRO A 206 6.31 -35.26 24.98
C PRO A 206 5.53 -34.30 25.90
N ALA A 207 5.06 -34.81 27.05
CA ALA A 207 4.30 -34.00 28.01
C ALA A 207 5.14 -32.88 28.65
N GLU A 208 6.45 -33.11 28.81
CA GLU A 208 7.42 -32.14 29.27
C GLU A 208 8.63 -32.11 28.34
N LEU A 209 9.17 -30.91 28.11
CA LEU A 209 10.38 -30.73 27.33
C LEU A 209 11.59 -31.00 28.24
N SER A 210 12.45 -31.95 27.88
CA SER A 210 13.63 -32.32 28.68
C SER A 210 14.81 -31.33 28.50
N ILE A 211 14.55 -30.10 28.08
CA ILE A 211 15.56 -29.08 27.83
C ILE A 211 15.43 -28.00 28.88
N ASP A 212 16.49 -27.81 29.66
CA ASP A 212 16.54 -26.75 30.66
C ASP A 212 16.51 -25.36 29.98
N PRO A 213 15.77 -24.38 30.53
CA PRO A 213 15.70 -23.03 29.95
C PRO A 213 17.06 -22.35 29.77
N THR A 214 18.04 -22.61 30.64
CA THR A 214 19.40 -22.06 30.48
C THR A 214 20.07 -22.65 29.26
N VAL A 215 19.96 -23.97 29.08
CA VAL A 215 20.50 -24.69 27.91
C VAL A 215 19.86 -24.17 26.62
N PHE A 216 18.55 -23.89 26.62
CA PHE A 216 17.89 -23.28 25.47
C PHE A 216 18.44 -21.88 25.15
N CYS A 217 18.60 -21.03 26.16
CA CYS A 217 19.10 -19.66 25.96
C CYS A 217 20.56 -19.60 25.51
N ASP A 218 21.38 -20.57 25.95
CA ASP A 218 22.77 -20.71 25.53
C ASP A 218 22.89 -21.35 24.14
N SER A 219 22.01 -22.29 23.80
CA SER A 219 21.98 -22.93 22.49
C SER A 219 21.55 -21.94 21.40
N PHE A 220 20.58 -21.07 21.69
CA PHE A 220 20.10 -20.04 20.76
C PHE A 220 20.47 -18.64 21.27
N PRO A 221 21.73 -18.20 21.16
CA PRO A 221 22.18 -16.92 21.74
C PRO A 221 21.51 -15.69 21.12
N TYR A 222 20.96 -15.83 19.90
CA TYR A 222 20.25 -14.79 19.17
C TYR A 222 18.76 -15.17 19.01
N HIS A 223 18.00 -15.12 20.09
CA HIS A 223 16.54 -15.23 20.02
C HIS A 223 15.85 -14.18 20.88
N VAL A 224 14.62 -13.84 20.54
CA VAL A 224 13.77 -12.93 21.34
C VAL A 224 12.37 -13.50 21.44
N VAL A 225 11.85 -13.61 22.66
CA VAL A 225 10.47 -14.06 22.90
C VAL A 225 9.65 -12.89 23.45
N PHE A 226 8.51 -12.60 22.85
CA PHE A 226 7.66 -11.48 23.25
C PHE A 226 6.16 -11.80 23.19
N ASN A 227 5.39 -11.12 24.03
CA ASN A 227 3.95 -11.32 24.17
C ASN A 227 3.12 -10.43 23.22
N HIS A 228 1.79 -10.53 23.31
CA HIS A 228 0.85 -9.70 22.56
C HIS A 228 1.07 -8.18 22.68
N ASP A 229 1.47 -7.71 23.86
CA ASP A 229 1.73 -6.30 24.14
C ASP A 229 3.09 -5.81 23.64
N MET A 230 3.80 -6.65 22.87
CA MET A 230 5.15 -6.41 22.37
C MET A 230 6.20 -6.35 23.48
N ASN A 231 5.91 -6.90 24.67
CA ASN A 231 6.85 -6.98 25.79
C ASN A 231 7.74 -8.22 25.65
N VAL A 232 9.05 -8.03 25.77
CA VAL A 232 10.03 -9.11 25.79
C VAL A 232 9.90 -9.91 27.08
N ILE A 233 9.71 -11.22 26.94
CA ILE A 233 9.62 -12.19 28.04
C ILE A 233 11.02 -12.69 28.39
N HIS A 234 11.76 -13.17 27.39
CA HIS A 234 13.16 -13.57 27.53
C HIS A 234 13.88 -13.46 26.17
N CYS A 235 15.21 -13.55 26.20
CA CYS A 235 16.04 -13.50 24.99
C CYS A 235 17.34 -14.26 25.20
N GLY A 236 18.03 -14.57 24.10
CA GLY A 236 19.29 -15.32 24.11
C GLY A 236 20.43 -14.57 24.80
N THR A 237 21.42 -15.33 25.27
CA THR A 237 22.51 -14.77 26.10
C THR A 237 23.33 -13.70 25.40
N LYS A 238 23.58 -13.83 24.08
CA LYS A 238 24.28 -12.78 23.32
C LYS A 238 23.46 -11.52 23.13
N ILE A 239 22.16 -11.62 22.89
CA ILE A 239 21.29 -10.44 22.83
C ILE A 239 21.31 -9.70 24.18
N GLN A 240 21.28 -10.44 25.28
CA GLN A 240 21.40 -9.87 26.62
C GLN A 240 22.77 -9.23 26.90
N GLU A 241 23.86 -9.76 26.34
CA GLU A 241 25.20 -9.18 26.44
C GLU A 241 25.30 -7.86 25.64
N LEU A 242 24.80 -7.87 24.40
CA LEU A 242 24.84 -6.73 23.49
C LEU A 242 23.92 -5.59 23.89
N MET A 243 22.77 -5.90 24.49
CA MET A 243 21.77 -4.93 24.95
C MET A 243 21.37 -5.19 26.42
N PRO A 244 22.21 -4.84 27.41
CA PRO A 244 21.98 -5.20 28.82
C PRO A 244 20.66 -4.69 29.41
N THR A 245 20.14 -3.58 28.88
CA THR A 245 18.88 -2.98 29.33
C THR A 245 17.64 -3.82 28.99
N ILE A 246 17.75 -4.76 28.04
CA ILE A 246 16.65 -5.64 27.64
C ILE A 246 16.23 -6.61 28.75
N ARG A 247 17.08 -6.82 29.76
CA ARG A 247 16.85 -7.71 30.92
C ARG A 247 15.83 -7.15 31.93
N GLY A 248 15.43 -5.88 31.77
CA GLY A 248 14.45 -5.24 32.65
C GLY A 248 13.03 -5.76 32.44
N ALA A 249 12.19 -5.68 33.48
CA ALA A 249 10.77 -6.03 33.38
C ALA A 249 10.01 -5.07 32.43
N LEU A 250 9.07 -5.61 31.64
CA LEU A 250 8.13 -4.85 30.80
C LEU A 250 8.78 -4.00 29.69
N MET A 251 9.80 -4.54 29.02
CA MET A 251 10.48 -3.86 27.92
C MET A 251 9.83 -4.14 26.56
N LYS A 252 9.48 -3.08 25.82
CA LYS A 252 8.91 -3.22 24.47
C LYS A 252 9.99 -3.52 23.43
N ILE A 253 9.79 -4.54 22.60
CA ILE A 253 10.72 -4.93 21.52
C ILE A 253 11.00 -3.77 20.54
N ASN A 254 9.99 -2.95 20.23
CA ASN A 254 10.10 -1.78 19.34
C ASN A 254 11.07 -0.70 19.87
N ALA A 255 11.40 -0.72 21.16
CA ALA A 255 12.39 0.19 21.73
C ALA A 255 13.84 -0.24 21.41
N TYR A 256 14.07 -1.52 21.06
CA TYR A 256 15.38 -2.11 20.81
C TYR A 256 15.63 -2.36 19.33
N PHE A 257 14.58 -2.67 18.59
CA PHE A 257 14.68 -3.07 17.19
C PHE A 257 13.89 -2.14 16.27
N GLU A 258 14.44 -1.94 15.09
CA GLU A 258 13.78 -1.37 13.92
C GLU A 258 13.55 -2.50 12.91
N LEU A 259 12.31 -2.63 12.41
CA LEU A 259 11.97 -3.62 11.40
C LEU A 259 12.48 -3.15 10.05
N LEU A 260 13.43 -3.88 9.48
CA LEU A 260 13.88 -3.66 8.10
C LEU A 260 12.97 -4.41 7.13
N HIS A 261 12.80 -5.72 7.29
CA HIS A 261 11.98 -6.55 6.38
C HIS A 261 10.96 -7.38 7.18
N PRO A 262 9.68 -7.44 6.75
CA PRO A 262 9.10 -6.85 5.54
C PRO A 262 8.95 -5.31 5.60
N HIS A 263 9.38 -4.61 4.55
CA HIS A 263 9.49 -3.13 4.50
C HIS A 263 8.15 -2.38 4.45
N SER A 264 7.04 -3.10 4.36
CA SER A 264 5.70 -2.57 4.17
C SER A 264 4.81 -2.74 5.40
N VAL A 265 5.43 -3.08 6.52
CA VAL A 265 4.75 -3.56 7.71
C VAL A 265 5.39 -2.91 8.92
N ASP A 266 4.57 -2.50 9.88
CA ASP A 266 5.05 -2.02 11.18
C ASP A 266 5.25 -3.20 12.13
N LEU A 267 6.26 -3.11 13.00
CA LEU A 267 6.49 -4.10 14.04
C LEU A 267 5.36 -4.04 15.08
N SER A 268 4.30 -4.81 14.85
CA SER A 268 3.16 -5.00 15.75
C SER A 268 2.78 -6.48 15.78
N PHE A 269 2.15 -6.93 16.87
CA PHE A 269 1.81 -8.34 17.03
C PHE A 269 0.85 -8.83 15.93
N GLU A 270 -0.18 -8.04 15.62
CA GLU A 270 -1.13 -8.36 14.55
C GLU A 270 -0.44 -8.47 13.19
N ASN A 271 0.49 -7.58 12.91
CA ASN A 271 1.24 -7.63 11.66
C ASN A 271 2.20 -8.82 11.61
N VAL A 272 2.95 -9.09 12.68
CA VAL A 272 3.88 -10.23 12.69
C VAL A 272 3.13 -11.56 12.51
N THR A 273 1.96 -11.71 13.13
CA THR A 273 1.11 -12.91 12.92
C THR A 273 0.55 -13.00 11.49
N LYS A 274 0.31 -11.87 10.82
CA LYS A 274 -0.08 -11.83 9.39
C LYS A 274 1.04 -12.29 8.45
N PHE A 275 2.30 -12.00 8.78
CA PHE A 275 3.48 -12.28 7.94
C PHE A 275 4.40 -13.37 8.52
N VAL A 276 3.88 -14.30 9.33
CA VAL A 276 4.68 -15.28 10.08
C VAL A 276 5.57 -16.18 9.20
N ASN A 277 5.17 -16.40 7.94
CA ASN A 277 5.93 -17.19 6.96
C ASN A 277 6.97 -16.35 6.20
N THR A 278 6.96 -15.03 6.33
CA THR A 278 7.99 -14.19 5.72
C THR A 278 9.20 -14.15 6.65
N PRO A 279 10.44 -14.24 6.15
CA PRO A 279 11.61 -13.96 6.99
C PRO A 279 11.54 -12.53 7.53
N PHE A 280 11.97 -12.32 8.76
CA PHE A 280 12.07 -11.00 9.36
C PHE A 280 13.52 -10.56 9.45
N VAL A 281 13.77 -9.28 9.21
CA VAL A 281 15.07 -8.65 9.40
C VAL A 281 14.91 -7.49 10.35
N LEU A 282 15.55 -7.57 11.50
CA LEU A 282 15.51 -6.56 12.55
C LEU A 282 16.89 -5.93 12.73
N LYS A 283 16.94 -4.61 12.78
CA LYS A 283 18.15 -3.83 13.06
C LYS A 283 18.12 -3.32 14.50
N THR A 284 19.23 -3.45 15.22
CA THR A 284 19.36 -2.92 16.57
C THR A 284 19.46 -1.39 16.58
N LYS A 285 18.89 -0.75 17.59
CA LYS A 285 18.97 0.71 17.80
C LYS A 285 20.19 1.11 18.62
N LYS A 286 20.89 2.16 18.18
CA LYS A 286 22.18 2.59 18.73
C LYS A 286 22.10 2.93 20.22
N GLU A 287 21.03 3.60 20.63
CA GLU A 287 20.79 4.05 22.01
C GLU A 287 20.56 2.90 23.00
N LYS A 288 20.29 1.68 22.52
CA LYS A 288 20.05 0.50 23.36
C LYS A 288 21.24 -0.46 23.43
N MET A 289 22.27 -0.24 22.62
CA MET A 289 23.47 -1.06 22.62
C MET A 289 24.34 -0.78 23.84
N ALA A 290 25.13 -1.78 24.26
CA ALA A 290 26.14 -1.63 25.30
C ALA A 290 27.11 -0.48 24.98
N ARG A 291 27.64 0.20 26.00
CA ARG A 291 28.59 1.32 25.82
C ARG A 291 29.82 0.93 25.00
N THR A 292 30.24 -0.33 25.09
CA THR A 292 31.34 -0.93 24.32
C THR A 292 31.07 -0.99 22.81
N TRP A 293 29.81 -0.78 22.36
CA TRP A 293 29.47 -0.76 20.94
C TRP A 293 29.92 0.52 20.23
N GLY A 294 29.96 1.66 20.93
CA GLY A 294 30.55 2.91 20.43
C GLY A 294 30.05 3.36 19.05
N THR A 295 30.96 3.40 18.07
CA THR A 295 30.72 3.85 16.69
C THR A 295 30.57 2.71 15.68
N LYS A 296 30.52 1.45 16.14
CA LYS A 296 30.41 0.27 15.27
C LYS A 296 29.10 0.27 14.46
N PRO A 297 29.08 -0.37 13.27
CA PRO A 297 27.85 -0.61 12.53
C PRO A 297 26.78 -1.29 13.40
N MET A 298 25.51 -0.99 13.18
CA MET A 298 24.42 -1.62 13.93
C MET A 298 24.29 -3.10 13.56
N LEU A 299 23.92 -3.92 14.54
CA LEU A 299 23.70 -5.34 14.31
C LEU A 299 22.37 -5.53 13.57
N ILE A 300 22.42 -6.30 12.49
CA ILE A 300 21.25 -6.74 11.75
C ILE A 300 21.06 -8.22 12.07
N LEU A 301 19.87 -8.58 12.51
CA LEU A 301 19.46 -9.94 12.82
C LEU A 301 18.45 -10.37 11.77
N ARG A 302 18.70 -11.50 11.11
CA ARG A 302 17.78 -12.10 10.13
C ARG A 302 17.28 -13.42 10.69
N GLY A 303 15.97 -13.65 10.63
CA GLY A 303 15.37 -14.82 11.26
C GLY A 303 13.92 -15.04 10.89
N GLN A 304 13.28 -15.97 11.59
CA GLN A 304 11.86 -16.28 11.43
C GLN A 304 11.12 -15.99 12.73
N MET A 305 9.89 -15.50 12.58
CA MET A 305 8.93 -15.35 13.68
C MET A 305 8.10 -16.62 13.77
N LEU A 306 8.09 -17.28 14.93
CA LEU A 306 7.27 -18.44 15.22
C LEU A 306 6.16 -18.03 16.18
N TYR A 307 4.91 -18.18 15.77
CA TYR A 307 3.76 -17.80 16.59
C TYR A 307 3.17 -19.01 17.32
N ASP A 308 3.25 -18.99 18.65
CA ASP A 308 2.54 -19.93 19.53
C ASP A 308 1.14 -19.38 19.85
N LYS A 309 0.13 -19.97 19.21
CA LYS A 309 -1.29 -19.63 19.40
C LYS A 309 -1.78 -19.90 20.82
N ALA A 310 -1.30 -20.96 21.48
CA ALA A 310 -1.78 -21.36 22.80
C ALA A 310 -1.34 -20.39 23.90
N LYS A 311 -0.11 -19.90 23.81
CA LYS A 311 0.46 -18.95 24.79
C LYS A 311 0.32 -17.49 24.36
N SER A 312 -0.11 -17.23 23.13
CA SER A 312 -0.14 -15.88 22.53
C SER A 312 1.24 -15.18 22.57
N VAL A 313 2.27 -15.93 22.19
CA VAL A 313 3.67 -15.51 22.23
C VAL A 313 4.31 -15.70 20.86
N ILE A 314 5.23 -14.81 20.51
CA ILE A 314 6.05 -14.92 19.30
C ILE A 314 7.50 -15.14 19.70
N ILE A 315 8.13 -16.13 19.06
CA ILE A 315 9.54 -16.45 19.20
C ILE A 315 10.24 -16.00 17.92
N TYR A 316 11.13 -15.02 18.02
CA TYR A 316 12.02 -14.64 16.94
C TYR A 316 13.32 -15.43 17.06
N LEU A 317 13.50 -16.44 16.19
CA LEU A 317 14.76 -17.18 16.06
C LEU A 317 15.56 -16.55 14.93
N CYS A 318 16.76 -16.05 15.23
CA CYS A 318 17.53 -15.27 14.27
C CYS A 318 19.02 -15.52 14.38
N SER A 319 19.74 -15.08 13.35
CA SER A 319 21.19 -15.12 13.27
C SER A 319 21.70 -13.74 12.88
N PRO A 320 22.91 -13.34 13.34
CA PRO A 320 23.52 -12.10 12.91
C PRO A 320 23.77 -12.15 11.41
N PHE A 321 23.30 -11.13 10.68
CA PHE A 321 23.46 -11.07 9.24
C PHE A 321 24.89 -10.64 8.89
N VAL A 322 25.75 -11.62 8.65
CA VAL A 322 27.20 -11.46 8.41
C VAL A 322 27.53 -12.20 7.12
N ARG A 323 28.16 -11.53 6.15
CA ARG A 323 28.50 -12.13 4.85
C ARG A 323 29.96 -12.54 4.77
N CYS A 324 30.82 -11.82 5.48
CA CYS A 324 32.25 -12.08 5.48
C CYS A 324 32.88 -11.88 6.85
N LEU A 325 34.10 -12.41 7.03
CA LEU A 325 34.85 -12.23 8.27
C LEU A 325 35.12 -10.75 8.62
N ASN A 326 35.22 -9.88 7.62
CA ASN A 326 35.38 -8.44 7.84
C ASN A 326 34.15 -7.81 8.52
N ASP A 327 32.94 -8.31 8.26
CA ASP A 327 31.72 -7.85 8.93
C ASP A 327 31.74 -8.22 10.43
N LEU A 328 32.32 -9.37 10.78
CA LEU A 328 32.54 -9.77 12.17
C LEU A 328 33.51 -8.80 12.86
N GLU A 329 34.66 -8.52 12.23
CA GLU A 329 35.66 -7.61 12.77
C GLU A 329 35.11 -6.19 12.98
N GLN A 330 34.41 -5.65 11.99
CA GLN A 330 33.79 -4.31 12.07
C GLN A 330 32.78 -4.19 13.21
N ARG A 331 32.06 -5.28 13.51
CA ARG A 331 31.07 -5.34 14.58
C ARG A 331 31.65 -5.88 15.90
N GLN A 332 32.94 -6.24 15.92
CA GLN A 332 33.63 -6.94 17.01
C GLN A 332 32.84 -8.15 17.52
N LEU A 333 32.28 -8.92 16.58
CA LEU A 333 31.72 -10.22 16.86
C LEU A 333 32.79 -11.27 16.60
N TYR A 334 32.74 -12.37 17.34
CA TYR A 334 33.62 -13.50 17.15
C TYR A 334 32.85 -14.66 16.52
N LEU A 335 33.57 -15.52 15.80
CA LEU A 335 32.96 -16.75 15.29
C LEU A 335 32.45 -17.67 16.42
N ALA A 336 33.03 -17.56 17.62
CA ALA A 336 32.56 -18.23 18.82
C ALA A 336 31.18 -17.75 19.29
N ASP A 337 30.76 -16.55 18.88
CA ASP A 337 29.45 -16.00 19.23
C ASP A 337 28.33 -16.61 18.35
N ILE A 338 28.69 -17.23 17.22
CA ILE A 338 27.77 -17.92 16.32
C ILE A 338 27.75 -19.42 16.66
N PRO A 339 26.58 -20.00 17.00
CA PRO A 339 26.47 -21.42 17.33
C PRO A 339 26.97 -22.34 16.22
N ILE A 340 27.44 -23.53 16.61
CA ILE A 340 27.98 -24.51 15.65
C ILE A 340 26.90 -25.02 14.69
N HIS A 341 25.65 -25.11 15.15
CA HIS A 341 24.52 -25.56 14.33
C HIS A 341 23.92 -24.44 13.47
N ASP A 342 24.41 -23.20 13.60
CA ASP A 342 23.95 -22.08 12.79
C ASP A 342 24.66 -22.09 11.43
N VAL A 343 23.88 -22.17 10.36
CA VAL A 343 24.37 -22.22 8.97
C VAL A 343 25.22 -21.00 8.60
N THR A 344 25.01 -19.86 9.27
CA THR A 344 25.82 -18.64 9.08
C THR A 344 27.31 -18.93 9.32
N ARG A 345 27.62 -19.81 10.26
CA ARG A 345 29.00 -20.22 10.57
C ARG A 345 29.64 -20.96 9.39
N ASP A 346 28.90 -21.89 8.79
CA ASP A 346 29.36 -22.65 7.62
C ASP A 346 29.53 -21.76 6.40
N LEU A 347 28.62 -20.81 6.18
CA LEU A 347 28.73 -19.84 5.08
C LEU A 347 30.00 -18.97 5.20
N LEU A 348 30.32 -18.50 6.41
CA LEU A 348 31.56 -17.77 6.68
C LEU A 348 32.81 -18.62 6.44
N TRP A 349 32.75 -19.91 6.79
CA TRP A 349 33.83 -20.85 6.49
C TRP A 349 33.99 -21.12 4.99
N MET A 350 32.89 -21.28 4.25
CA MET A 350 32.92 -21.46 2.79
C MET A 350 33.55 -20.26 2.09
N GLU A 351 33.24 -19.04 2.54
CA GLU A 351 33.85 -17.81 2.04
C GLU A 351 35.38 -17.82 2.25
N LEU A 352 35.85 -18.19 3.45
CA LEU A 352 37.28 -18.29 3.76
C LEU A 352 37.98 -19.36 2.90
N MET A 353 37.34 -20.52 2.70
CA MET A 353 37.87 -21.56 1.82
C MET A 353 37.93 -21.11 0.35
N ALA A 354 36.93 -20.37 -0.13
CA ALA A 354 36.93 -19.80 -1.47
C ALA A 354 38.09 -18.80 -1.66
N ARG A 355 38.35 -17.92 -0.67
CA ARG A 355 39.50 -17.01 -0.66
C ARG A 355 40.82 -17.77 -0.78
N HIS A 356 40.98 -18.86 -0.03
CA HIS A 356 42.20 -19.69 -0.11
C HIS A 356 42.34 -20.43 -1.44
N LYS A 357 41.25 -20.92 -2.06
CA LYS A 357 41.30 -21.58 -3.38
C LYS A 357 41.68 -20.61 -4.50
N HIS A 358 41.22 -19.36 -4.44
CA HIS A 358 41.62 -18.31 -5.38
C HIS A 358 43.10 -17.93 -5.25
N VAL A 359 43.66 -17.97 -4.04
CA VAL A 359 45.10 -17.71 -3.78
C VAL A 359 45.98 -18.93 -4.13
N ALA A 360 45.44 -20.15 -4.06
CA ALA A 360 46.18 -21.39 -4.30
C ALA A 360 46.18 -21.88 -5.77
N GLY A 361 45.58 -21.16 -6.71
CA GLY A 361 45.61 -21.53 -8.15
C GLY A 361 44.84 -22.80 -8.52
N TRP A 362 43.98 -23.32 -7.64
CA TRP A 362 43.09 -24.44 -7.95
C TRP A 362 41.75 -23.89 -8.46
N GLY A 363 41.69 -23.63 -9.76
CA GLY A 363 40.44 -23.29 -10.45
C GLY A 363 39.47 -24.47 -10.41
N VAL A 364 38.54 -24.48 -9.45
CA VAL A 364 37.32 -25.27 -9.55
C VAL A 364 36.28 -24.37 -10.23
N SER A 365 36.17 -24.53 -11.54
CA SER A 365 35.03 -24.00 -12.30
C SER A 365 33.80 -24.81 -11.91
N VAL A 366 32.91 -24.23 -11.10
CA VAL A 366 31.54 -24.71 -10.99
C VAL A 366 30.75 -24.03 -12.11
N CYS A 367 30.76 -24.63 -13.30
CA CYS A 367 29.79 -24.31 -14.35
C CYS A 367 28.49 -25.06 -14.06
N PRO A 368 27.33 -24.40 -13.90
CA PRO A 368 26.05 -25.06 -14.07
C PRO A 368 25.93 -25.39 -15.57
N THR A 369 25.97 -26.68 -15.88
CA THR A 369 25.74 -27.21 -17.22
C THR A 369 24.32 -26.88 -17.68
N GLY A 370 24.19 -26.24 -18.84
CA GLY A 370 22.85 -26.02 -19.40
C GLY A 370 22.73 -25.22 -20.69
N ARG A 371 23.60 -25.40 -21.70
CA ARG A 371 23.21 -25.17 -23.11
C ARG A 371 24.22 -25.75 -24.09
N ARG A 372 23.78 -26.76 -24.85
CA ARG A 372 24.46 -27.30 -26.03
C ARG A 372 23.89 -26.66 -27.30
N ARG A 373 24.80 -26.46 -28.27
CA ARG A 373 24.67 -26.11 -29.70
C ARG A 373 24.50 -24.61 -30.01
N GLY A 374 25.22 -24.03 -30.97
CA GLY A 374 25.90 -24.62 -32.13
C GLY A 374 27.20 -23.92 -32.55
N ASN A 375 28.02 -24.70 -33.26
CA ASN A 375 29.24 -24.31 -33.96
C ASN A 375 29.03 -23.10 -34.86
N HIS A 376 30.01 -22.19 -34.90
CA HIS A 376 30.66 -21.74 -36.14
C HIS A 376 32.09 -21.28 -35.82
N ALA A 377 33.03 -21.80 -36.60
CA ALA A 377 34.46 -21.53 -36.53
C ALA A 377 34.79 -20.17 -37.15
N GLY A 378 35.89 -19.55 -36.70
CA GLY A 378 36.54 -18.49 -37.47
C GLY A 378 37.43 -17.55 -36.66
N ASN A 379 38.73 -17.66 -36.89
CA ASN A 379 39.76 -16.63 -36.76
C ASN A 379 40.38 -16.27 -35.40
N THR A 380 41.54 -16.91 -35.17
CA THR A 380 42.88 -16.28 -35.08
C THR A 380 43.03 -15.02 -34.23
N GLY A 381 43.72 -15.18 -33.11
CA GLY A 381 44.39 -14.10 -32.38
C GLY A 381 45.23 -14.69 -31.26
N ALA A 382 46.46 -15.08 -31.57
CA ALA A 382 47.44 -15.46 -30.58
C ALA A 382 47.65 -14.30 -29.58
N LEU A 383 47.34 -14.52 -28.30
CA LEU A 383 47.79 -13.63 -27.23
C LEU A 383 48.81 -14.41 -26.39
N ALA A 384 50.05 -13.93 -26.46
CA ALA A 384 51.21 -14.51 -25.82
C ALA A 384 51.04 -14.58 -24.29
N LEU A 385 51.39 -15.74 -23.73
CA LEU A 385 51.69 -15.91 -22.31
C LEU A 385 52.93 -15.08 -21.96
N LEU A 386 52.74 -13.97 -21.25
CA LEU A 386 53.83 -13.31 -20.53
C LEU A 386 53.80 -13.78 -19.07
N PRO A 387 54.94 -14.21 -18.50
CA PRO A 387 55.01 -14.56 -17.08
C PRO A 387 54.91 -13.28 -16.24
N VAL A 388 53.95 -13.25 -15.31
CA VAL A 388 53.82 -12.15 -14.36
C VAL A 388 54.93 -12.28 -13.32
N ILE A 389 55.87 -11.33 -13.33
CA ILE A 389 56.94 -11.20 -12.34
C ILE A 389 56.32 -10.80 -10.99
N PRO A 390 56.59 -11.51 -9.88
CA PRO A 390 56.06 -11.15 -8.57
C PRO A 390 56.90 -10.02 -7.98
N GLY A 391 56.39 -8.79 -7.98
CA GLY A 391 57.08 -7.66 -7.35
C GLY A 391 56.71 -6.29 -7.87
N ALA A 392 55.45 -5.89 -7.74
CA ALA A 392 55.07 -4.48 -7.87
C ALA A 392 53.83 -4.19 -7.02
N GLN A 393 54.04 -3.89 -5.73
CA GLN A 393 53.04 -3.23 -4.91
C GLN A 393 52.82 -1.81 -5.46
N ARG A 394 51.69 -1.58 -6.14
CA ARG A 394 51.18 -0.23 -6.37
C ARG A 394 50.47 0.23 -5.09
N PRO A 395 50.75 1.43 -4.56
CA PRO A 395 50.08 1.92 -3.37
C PRO A 395 48.69 2.47 -3.73
N GLY A 396 47.69 2.14 -2.90
CA GLY A 396 46.61 3.08 -2.59
C GLY A 396 45.31 3.03 -3.39
N ARG A 397 44.87 1.88 -3.92
CA ARG A 397 43.43 1.68 -4.18
C ARG A 397 42.95 0.37 -3.58
N ASN A 398 42.11 0.49 -2.57
CA ASN A 398 41.40 -0.62 -1.93
C ASN A 398 40.44 -1.23 -2.99
N PRO A 399 40.60 -2.48 -3.44
CA PRO A 399 39.77 -3.05 -4.50
C PRO A 399 38.33 -3.39 -4.07
N TYR A 400 37.99 -3.15 -2.79
CA TYR A 400 36.73 -3.57 -2.17
C TYR A 400 36.00 -2.43 -1.46
N GLU A 401 35.89 -1.25 -2.10
CA GLU A 401 34.68 -0.44 -1.93
C GLU A 401 33.56 -1.03 -2.81
N THR A 402 33.23 -2.30 -2.58
CA THR A 402 31.95 -2.84 -3.02
C THR A 402 30.92 -2.15 -2.14
N VAL A 403 30.24 -1.14 -2.69
CA VAL A 403 29.04 -0.56 -2.08
C VAL A 403 28.15 -1.74 -1.69
N ASP A 404 27.85 -1.87 -0.40
CA ASP A 404 27.06 -2.98 0.13
C ASP A 404 25.75 -3.08 -0.67
N PRO A 405 25.52 -4.15 -1.46
CA PRO A 405 24.41 -4.19 -2.41
C PRO A 405 23.05 -4.05 -1.71
N GLU A 406 22.91 -4.47 -0.45
CA GLU A 406 21.68 -4.25 0.32
C GLU A 406 21.55 -2.80 0.81
N ALA A 407 22.65 -2.16 1.21
CA ALA A 407 22.63 -0.74 1.59
C ALA A 407 22.38 0.16 0.37
N LEU A 408 22.91 -0.22 -0.80
CA LEU A 408 22.62 0.42 -2.08
C LEU A 408 21.15 0.19 -2.48
N GLN A 409 20.62 -1.01 -2.29
CA GLN A 409 19.19 -1.30 -2.52
C GLN A 409 18.28 -0.49 -1.58
N ASP A 410 18.60 -0.41 -0.29
CA ASP A 410 17.85 0.40 0.66
C ASP A 410 17.93 1.90 0.31
N LEU A 411 19.08 2.37 -0.18
CA LEU A 411 19.25 3.74 -0.67
C LEU A 411 18.44 3.98 -1.95
N LEU A 412 18.54 3.11 -2.95
CA LEU A 412 17.79 3.19 -4.21
C LEU A 412 16.29 3.24 -3.95
N ARG A 413 15.79 2.39 -3.05
CA ARG A 413 14.38 2.38 -2.70
C ARG A 413 13.97 3.62 -1.90
N ARG A 414 14.83 4.18 -1.04
CA ARG A 414 14.55 5.46 -0.37
C ARG A 414 14.44 6.58 -1.39
N THR A 415 15.39 6.66 -2.31
CA THR A 415 15.36 7.65 -3.40
C THR A 415 14.15 7.46 -4.31
N GLU A 416 13.70 6.22 -4.53
CA GLU A 416 12.51 5.93 -5.31
C GLU A 416 11.23 6.36 -4.60
N ASN A 417 11.08 6.06 -3.30
CA ASN A 417 9.93 6.53 -2.53
C ASN A 417 9.88 8.07 -2.48
N GLU A 418 11.05 8.71 -2.30
CA GLU A 418 11.17 10.17 -2.35
C GLU A 418 10.77 10.72 -3.72
N LEU A 419 11.24 10.08 -4.81
CA LEU A 419 10.88 10.43 -6.18
C LEU A 419 9.38 10.23 -6.46
N GLU A 420 8.78 9.15 -5.97
CA GLU A 420 7.35 8.86 -6.11
C GLU A 420 6.51 9.89 -5.34
N GLU A 421 6.93 10.25 -4.12
CA GLU A 421 6.30 11.32 -3.35
C GLU A 421 6.40 12.66 -4.06
N GLU A 422 7.56 12.98 -4.64
CA GLU A 422 7.80 14.21 -5.38
C GLU A 422 6.98 14.25 -6.68
N ARG A 423 6.92 13.14 -7.42
CA ARG A 423 6.03 12.97 -8.59
C ARG A 423 4.58 13.17 -8.21
N ARG A 424 4.12 12.58 -7.09
CA ARG A 424 2.75 12.74 -6.60
C ARG A 424 2.45 14.19 -6.21
N LYS A 425 3.39 14.87 -5.53
CA LYS A 425 3.27 16.30 -5.20
C LYS A 425 3.19 17.15 -6.47
N SER A 426 4.02 16.86 -7.46
CA SER A 426 4.02 17.55 -8.76
C SER A 426 2.71 17.34 -9.52
N ALA A 427 2.22 16.11 -9.63
CA ALA A 427 0.95 15.79 -10.28
C ALA A 427 -0.26 16.46 -9.59
N TRP A 428 -0.24 16.51 -8.25
CA TRP A 428 -1.26 17.20 -7.46
C TRP A 428 -1.25 18.71 -7.70
N LEU A 429 -0.06 19.33 -7.75
CA LEU A 429 0.08 20.75 -8.08
C LEU A 429 -0.47 21.05 -9.48
N MET A 430 -0.13 20.23 -10.48
CA MET A 430 -0.62 20.41 -11.87
C MET A 430 -2.15 20.33 -11.96
N THR A 431 -2.75 19.36 -11.29
CA THR A 431 -4.22 19.21 -11.26
C THR A 431 -4.91 20.32 -10.47
N SER A 432 -4.18 21.02 -9.60
CA SER A 432 -4.70 22.16 -8.84
C SER A 432 -4.74 23.45 -9.67
N PHE A 433 -3.83 23.64 -10.62
CA PHE A 433 -3.77 24.84 -11.47
C PHE A 433 -4.50 24.66 -12.82
N LEU A 434 -4.58 23.44 -13.35
CA LEU A 434 -5.15 23.17 -14.66
C LEU A 434 -6.31 22.18 -14.57
N PRO A 435 -7.27 22.23 -15.52
CA PRO A 435 -8.32 21.22 -15.60
C PRO A 435 -7.72 19.80 -15.66
N PRO A 436 -8.31 18.79 -14.98
CA PRO A 436 -7.72 17.45 -14.89
C PRO A 436 -7.43 16.78 -16.23
N THR A 437 -8.21 17.10 -17.26
CA THR A 437 -8.03 16.57 -18.62
C THR A 437 -6.76 17.13 -19.26
N ILE A 438 -6.53 18.43 -19.13
CA ILE A 438 -5.33 19.11 -19.66
C ILE A 438 -4.09 18.77 -18.82
N ALA A 439 -4.21 18.72 -17.49
CA ALA A 439 -3.11 18.30 -16.63
C ALA A 439 -2.59 16.90 -17.00
N ARG A 440 -3.50 15.96 -17.33
CA ARG A 440 -3.15 14.62 -17.80
C ARG A 440 -2.42 14.64 -19.15
N GLN A 441 -2.88 15.44 -20.11
CA GLN A 441 -2.22 15.60 -21.42
C GLN A 441 -0.78 16.12 -21.26
N ILE A 442 -0.60 17.20 -20.48
CA ILE A 442 0.74 17.78 -20.25
C ILE A 442 1.65 16.80 -19.51
N THR A 443 1.13 16.09 -18.51
CA THR A 443 1.90 15.06 -17.78
C THR A 443 2.31 13.90 -18.70
N ALA A 444 1.52 13.60 -19.74
CA ALA A 444 1.83 12.60 -20.76
C ALA A 444 2.76 13.13 -21.87
N GLY A 445 3.22 14.39 -21.80
CA GLY A 445 4.06 15.03 -22.82
C GLY A 445 3.29 15.40 -24.10
N GLN A 446 1.96 15.48 -24.04
CA GLN A 446 1.12 15.94 -25.14
C GLN A 446 0.88 17.45 -25.03
N GLU A 447 0.82 18.13 -26.18
CA GLU A 447 0.41 19.53 -26.22
C GLU A 447 -1.11 19.64 -26.00
N PRO A 448 -1.58 20.54 -25.11
CA PRO A 448 -3.00 20.70 -24.85
C PRO A 448 -3.72 21.39 -26.02
N ASP A 449 -4.85 20.82 -26.44
CA ASP A 449 -5.63 21.34 -27.56
C ASP A 449 -6.33 22.66 -27.19
N ALA A 450 -6.18 23.67 -28.05
CA ALA A 450 -7.03 24.86 -28.03
C ALA A 450 -8.28 24.61 -28.87
N GLY A 451 -9.44 25.00 -28.37
CA GLY A 451 -10.72 24.73 -29.03
C GLY A 451 -11.73 25.86 -28.91
N GLU A 452 -12.63 25.93 -29.88
CA GLU A 452 -13.86 26.71 -29.82
C GLU A 452 -14.99 25.82 -29.30
N TYR A 453 -15.70 26.32 -28.27
CA TYR A 453 -16.76 25.61 -27.59
C TYR A 453 -18.07 26.36 -27.77
N ALA A 454 -19.03 25.70 -28.43
CA ALA A 454 -20.28 26.34 -28.81
C ALA A 454 -21.24 26.61 -27.63
N ALA A 455 -21.17 25.77 -26.59
CA ALA A 455 -22.12 25.74 -25.50
C ALA A 455 -21.39 25.75 -24.15
N VAL A 456 -21.02 26.95 -23.69
CA VAL A 456 -20.35 27.17 -22.40
C VAL A 456 -21.14 28.20 -21.60
N THR A 457 -21.32 27.93 -20.30
CA THR A 457 -21.88 28.91 -19.37
C THR A 457 -20.77 29.50 -18.51
N VAL A 458 -20.71 30.83 -18.45
CA VAL A 458 -19.73 31.62 -17.69
C VAL A 458 -20.45 32.34 -16.56
N LEU A 459 -19.85 32.29 -15.38
CA LEU A 459 -20.27 33.00 -14.18
C LEU A 459 -19.18 33.97 -13.75
N PHE A 460 -19.58 35.20 -13.47
CA PHE A 460 -18.78 36.19 -12.75
C PHE A 460 -19.44 36.50 -11.41
N CYS A 461 -18.62 36.56 -10.37
CA CYS A 461 -19.04 36.94 -9.04
C CYS A 461 -18.11 38.04 -8.53
N ASP A 462 -18.66 39.10 -7.98
CA ASP A 462 -17.91 40.25 -7.46
C ASP A 462 -18.41 40.65 -6.06
N VAL A 463 -17.51 41.15 -5.21
CA VAL A 463 -17.84 41.56 -3.85
C VAL A 463 -18.38 42.99 -3.86
N VAL A 464 -19.57 43.19 -3.30
CA VAL A 464 -20.19 44.52 -3.26
C VAL A 464 -19.35 45.44 -2.38
N ALA A 465 -19.02 46.61 -2.91
CA ALA A 465 -18.26 47.66 -2.23
C ALA A 465 -16.87 47.22 -1.73
N PHE A 466 -16.23 46.26 -2.41
CA PHE A 466 -14.90 45.76 -2.06
C PHE A 466 -13.84 46.87 -1.95
N SER A 467 -13.89 47.89 -2.83
CA SER A 467 -12.99 49.05 -2.74
C SER A 467 -13.11 49.80 -1.40
N GLN A 468 -14.31 49.84 -0.79
CA GLN A 468 -14.51 50.43 0.53
C GLN A 468 -13.92 49.56 1.63
N ILE A 469 -14.01 48.23 1.51
CA ILE A 469 -13.37 47.29 2.43
C ILE A 469 -11.86 47.49 2.42
N ILE A 470 -11.23 47.55 1.23
CA ILE A 470 -9.78 47.79 1.10
C ILE A 470 -9.40 49.13 1.72
N ALA A 471 -10.21 50.17 1.52
CA ALA A 471 -9.89 51.51 2.01
C ALA A 471 -9.99 51.65 3.54
N HIS A 472 -10.80 50.84 4.22
CA HIS A 472 -11.13 51.02 5.64
C HIS A 472 -10.76 49.84 6.56
N CYS A 473 -10.41 48.68 6.02
CA CYS A 473 -10.00 47.51 6.80
C CYS A 473 -8.49 47.29 6.77
N ARG A 474 -7.96 46.58 7.77
CA ARG A 474 -6.54 46.17 7.77
C ARG A 474 -6.32 45.12 6.69
N ALA A 475 -5.12 45.12 6.10
CA ALA A 475 -4.74 44.15 5.07
C ALA A 475 -4.99 42.69 5.50
N ASP A 476 -4.65 42.34 6.74
CA ASP A 476 -4.86 40.99 7.29
C ASP A 476 -6.35 40.59 7.28
N ASP A 477 -7.25 41.51 7.63
CA ASP A 477 -8.70 41.25 7.66
C ASP A 477 -9.26 41.07 6.24
N VAL A 478 -8.76 41.83 5.27
CA VAL A 478 -9.14 41.71 3.85
C VAL A 478 -8.68 40.38 3.27
N ILE A 479 -7.43 39.98 3.52
CA ILE A 479 -6.89 38.70 3.04
C ILE A 479 -7.61 37.53 3.71
N ASN A 480 -7.90 37.60 5.00
CA ASN A 480 -8.65 36.56 5.70
C ASN A 480 -10.09 36.43 5.16
N LEU A 481 -10.75 37.54 4.84
CA LEU A 481 -12.06 37.55 4.20
C LEU A 481 -12.01 36.84 2.83
N LEU A 482 -11.09 37.24 1.95
CA LEU A 482 -10.95 36.63 0.62
C LEU A 482 -10.59 35.14 0.70
N THR A 483 -9.70 34.77 1.62
CA THR A 483 -9.30 33.37 1.83
C THR A 483 -10.50 32.51 2.23
N GLN A 484 -11.32 32.99 3.17
CA GLN A 484 -12.54 32.27 3.59
C GLN A 484 -13.60 32.23 2.48
N LEU A 485 -13.77 33.32 1.74
CA LEU A 485 -14.72 33.40 0.64
C LEU A 485 -14.35 32.43 -0.49
N HIS A 486 -13.10 32.48 -0.96
CA HIS A 486 -12.60 31.59 -2.00
C HIS A 486 -12.63 30.13 -1.56
N ALA A 487 -12.25 29.82 -0.31
CA ALA A 487 -12.33 28.45 0.20
C ALA A 487 -13.77 27.88 0.16
N LYS A 488 -14.78 28.71 0.49
CA LYS A 488 -16.19 28.30 0.38
C LYS A 488 -16.63 28.16 -1.09
N PHE A 489 -16.21 29.08 -1.96
CA PHE A 489 -16.57 29.04 -3.38
C PHE A 489 -15.92 27.86 -4.11
N ASP A 490 -14.65 27.58 -3.85
CA ASP A 490 -13.93 26.43 -4.41
C ASP A 490 -14.63 25.11 -4.01
N ARG A 491 -15.14 25.02 -2.78
CA ARG A 491 -15.94 23.88 -2.33
C ARG A 491 -17.26 23.75 -3.11
N VAL A 492 -17.97 24.85 -3.35
CA VAL A 492 -19.21 24.83 -4.15
C VAL A 492 -18.90 24.41 -5.60
N CYS A 493 -17.80 24.91 -6.17
CA CYS A 493 -17.36 24.51 -7.52
C CYS A 493 -17.06 23.01 -7.60
N GLN A 494 -16.46 22.43 -6.57
CA GLN A 494 -16.21 21.00 -6.47
C GLN A 494 -17.50 20.16 -6.39
N VAL A 495 -18.53 20.65 -5.67
CA VAL A 495 -19.82 19.95 -5.55
C VAL A 495 -20.55 19.85 -6.88
N HIS A 496 -20.50 20.92 -7.68
CA HIS A 496 -21.24 21.01 -8.96
C HIS A 496 -20.37 20.70 -10.18
N ASP A 497 -19.11 20.29 -9.98
CA ASP A 497 -18.17 19.94 -11.04
C ASP A 497 -18.05 21.08 -12.09
N THR A 498 -17.72 22.27 -11.58
CA THR A 498 -17.47 23.49 -12.36
C THR A 498 -16.03 23.98 -12.15
N TYR A 499 -15.43 24.56 -13.18
CA TYR A 499 -14.01 24.93 -13.14
C TYR A 499 -13.83 26.44 -12.87
N ARG A 500 -12.98 26.76 -11.89
CA ARG A 500 -12.59 28.15 -11.56
C ARG A 500 -11.48 28.61 -12.50
N VAL A 501 -11.69 29.75 -13.15
CA VAL A 501 -10.70 30.40 -14.03
C VAL A 501 -10.01 31.51 -13.24
N GLU A 502 -8.70 31.71 -13.48
CA GLU A 502 -7.99 32.85 -12.92
C GLU A 502 -8.54 34.16 -13.51
N ALA A 503 -8.98 35.07 -12.64
CA ALA A 503 -9.49 36.38 -13.01
C ALA A 503 -8.68 37.50 -12.32
N ILE A 504 -8.80 38.72 -12.82
CA ILE A 504 -8.10 39.89 -12.30
C ILE A 504 -8.93 40.51 -11.17
N GLY A 505 -8.28 40.82 -10.04
CA GLY A 505 -8.91 41.53 -8.92
C GLY A 505 -9.65 40.61 -7.95
N ASP A 506 -10.79 41.08 -7.45
CA ASP A 506 -11.72 40.38 -6.55
C ASP A 506 -12.82 39.61 -7.28
N ALA A 507 -12.84 39.69 -8.61
CA ALA A 507 -13.76 38.92 -9.42
C ALA A 507 -13.43 37.42 -9.33
N TYR A 508 -14.46 36.62 -9.07
CA TYR A 508 -14.40 35.17 -9.05
C TYR A 508 -15.12 34.61 -10.29
N MET A 509 -14.34 34.03 -11.20
CA MET A 509 -14.83 33.53 -12.50
C MET A 509 -14.92 32.00 -12.51
N VAL A 510 -16.07 31.47 -12.95
CA VAL A 510 -16.31 30.03 -13.05
C VAL A 510 -16.93 29.71 -14.40
N VAL A 511 -16.52 28.58 -14.99
CA VAL A 511 -17.02 28.10 -16.28
C VAL A 511 -17.45 26.64 -16.20
N SER A 512 -18.39 26.27 -17.07
CA SER A 512 -18.80 24.88 -17.30
C SER A 512 -19.10 24.65 -18.78
N GLY A 513 -18.74 23.47 -19.29
CA GLY A 513 -18.81 23.12 -20.71
C GLY A 513 -17.48 23.22 -21.46
N THR A 514 -16.37 23.50 -20.75
CA THR A 514 -15.00 23.48 -21.28
C THR A 514 -14.01 23.10 -20.15
N PRO A 515 -12.90 22.38 -20.43
CA PRO A 515 -12.51 21.79 -21.73
C PRO A 515 -13.36 20.57 -22.12
N ASP A 516 -14.03 19.94 -21.16
CA ASP A 516 -14.93 18.84 -21.45
C ASP A 516 -16.33 19.38 -21.79
N VAL A 517 -16.89 18.96 -22.93
CA VAL A 517 -18.22 19.39 -23.40
C VAL A 517 -19.31 18.70 -22.58
N ILE A 518 -20.20 19.48 -21.97
CA ILE A 518 -21.22 18.99 -21.02
C ILE A 518 -22.58 19.61 -21.34
N PHE A 519 -23.61 18.77 -21.54
CA PHE A 519 -24.96 19.24 -21.86
C PHE A 519 -25.67 19.97 -20.70
N SER A 520 -25.29 19.68 -19.46
CA SER A 520 -25.84 20.31 -18.24
C SER A 520 -25.01 21.52 -17.76
N HIS A 521 -24.22 22.15 -18.64
CA HIS A 521 -23.31 23.25 -18.27
C HIS A 521 -24.03 24.39 -17.51
N ALA A 522 -25.22 24.77 -17.96
CA ALA A 522 -25.97 25.89 -17.41
C ALA A 522 -26.56 25.55 -16.04
N GLU A 523 -27.02 24.32 -15.85
CA GLU A 523 -27.60 23.83 -14.59
C GLU A 523 -26.54 23.79 -13.49
N ARG A 524 -25.34 23.29 -13.82
CA ARG A 524 -24.20 23.27 -12.89
C ARG A 524 -23.84 24.67 -12.45
N ILE A 525 -23.70 25.62 -13.37
CA ILE A 525 -23.38 27.01 -13.06
C ILE A 525 -24.50 27.70 -12.26
N ALA A 526 -25.76 27.46 -12.60
CA ALA A 526 -26.90 28.01 -11.87
C ALA A 526 -26.92 27.51 -10.42
N ASN A 527 -26.68 26.22 -10.19
CA ASN A 527 -26.59 25.66 -8.85
C ASN A 527 -25.34 26.17 -8.10
N THR A 528 -24.20 26.32 -8.78
CA THR A 528 -23.00 26.96 -8.22
C THR A 528 -23.30 28.38 -7.75
N ALA A 529 -23.98 29.19 -8.57
CA ALA A 529 -24.35 30.57 -8.21
C ALA A 529 -25.25 30.63 -6.97
N LEU A 530 -26.27 29.78 -6.90
CA LEU A 530 -27.16 29.69 -5.74
C LEU A 530 -26.39 29.23 -4.49
N GLY A 531 -25.51 28.24 -4.63
CA GLY A 531 -24.65 27.76 -3.54
C GLY A 531 -23.69 28.84 -3.03
N MET A 532 -23.13 29.67 -3.91
CA MET A 532 -22.30 30.82 -3.53
C MET A 532 -23.09 31.84 -2.70
N LEU A 533 -24.32 32.18 -3.09
CA LEU A 533 -25.18 33.07 -2.29
C LEU A 533 -25.47 32.52 -0.89
N VAL A 534 -25.74 31.22 -0.78
CA VAL A 534 -25.94 30.57 0.53
C VAL A 534 -24.68 30.67 1.39
N CYS A 535 -23.50 30.44 0.81
CA CYS A 535 -22.21 30.54 1.51
C CYS A 535 -21.91 31.96 2.02
N CYS A 536 -22.28 33.00 1.25
CA CYS A 536 -22.07 34.40 1.62
C CYS A 536 -22.89 34.83 2.84
N ARG A 537 -24.11 34.28 3.02
CA ARG A 537 -24.96 34.55 4.20
C ARG A 537 -24.32 34.11 5.52
N GLU A 538 -23.41 33.15 5.48
CA GLU A 538 -22.69 32.65 6.65
C GLU A 538 -21.38 33.40 6.94
N LEU A 539 -20.91 34.26 6.02
CA LEU A 539 -19.65 34.99 6.16
C LEU A 539 -19.89 36.40 6.68
N ARG A 540 -19.16 36.78 7.73
CA ARG A 540 -19.21 38.14 8.30
C ARG A 540 -18.25 39.06 7.55
N SER A 541 -18.73 40.24 7.22
CA SER A 541 -17.90 41.31 6.65
C SER A 541 -17.08 41.99 7.77
N PRO A 542 -15.79 42.28 7.53
CA PRO A 542 -14.97 43.08 8.44
C PRO A 542 -15.35 44.57 8.43
N TYR A 543 -16.02 45.03 7.36
CA TYR A 543 -16.52 46.39 7.23
C TYR A 543 -18.03 46.45 7.52
N ASP A 544 -18.44 47.42 8.32
CA ASP A 544 -19.84 47.66 8.67
C ASP A 544 -20.49 48.60 7.65
N TYR A 545 -21.40 48.05 6.85
CA TYR A 545 -22.14 48.78 5.83
C TYR A 545 -23.37 49.53 6.36
N GLY A 546 -23.59 49.57 7.68
CA GLY A 546 -24.80 50.15 8.28
C GLY A 546 -26.04 49.25 8.17
N ASP A 547 -25.85 47.98 7.83
CA ASP A 547 -26.91 46.96 7.74
C ASP A 547 -26.82 45.99 8.93
N ARG A 548 -27.97 45.55 9.46
CA ARG A 548 -28.04 44.71 10.67
C ARG A 548 -27.41 43.33 10.51
N SER A 549 -27.29 42.80 9.28
CA SER A 549 -26.78 41.42 9.08
C SER A 549 -25.24 41.31 9.12
N LYS A 550 -24.48 42.39 8.88
CA LYS A 550 -23.01 42.37 8.73
C LYS A 550 -22.48 41.21 7.85
N THR A 551 -23.24 40.76 6.86
CA THR A 551 -22.83 39.68 5.96
C THR A 551 -22.15 40.20 4.71
N VAL A 552 -21.28 39.39 4.10
CA VAL A 552 -20.69 39.69 2.78
C VAL A 552 -21.79 39.61 1.73
N LYS A 553 -21.88 40.64 0.88
CA LYS A 553 -22.82 40.68 -0.25
C LYS A 553 -22.05 40.56 -1.55
N VAL A 554 -22.61 39.81 -2.50
CA VAL A 554 -21.99 39.59 -3.82
C VAL A 554 -22.97 39.91 -4.94
N ARG A 555 -22.43 40.32 -6.10
CA ARG A 555 -23.16 40.37 -7.36
C ARG A 555 -22.74 39.19 -8.21
N ILE A 556 -23.70 38.48 -8.79
CA ILE A 556 -23.42 37.34 -9.67
C ILE A 556 -24.06 37.56 -11.03
N GLY A 557 -23.28 37.44 -12.10
CA GLY A 557 -23.71 37.52 -13.49
C GLY A 557 -23.46 36.24 -14.25
N ILE A 558 -24.44 35.75 -15.01
CA ILE A 558 -24.35 34.50 -15.78
C ILE A 558 -24.77 34.71 -17.23
N HIS A 559 -23.93 34.22 -18.15
CA HIS A 559 -24.23 34.18 -19.57
C HIS A 559 -23.76 32.86 -20.21
N SER A 560 -24.49 32.40 -21.22
CA SER A 560 -24.19 31.18 -21.97
C SER A 560 -23.97 31.53 -23.44
N GLY A 561 -22.92 30.99 -24.04
CA GLY A 561 -22.59 31.22 -25.43
C GLY A 561 -21.26 30.61 -25.84
N VAL A 562 -20.78 31.05 -27.01
CA VAL A 562 -19.53 30.59 -27.62
C VAL A 562 -18.32 31.16 -26.88
N VAL A 563 -17.34 30.30 -26.60
CA VAL A 563 -16.03 30.69 -26.03
C VAL A 563 -14.90 29.97 -26.75
N VAL A 564 -13.73 30.59 -26.73
CA VAL A 564 -12.47 29.95 -27.13
C VAL A 564 -11.68 29.72 -25.85
N SER A 565 -11.18 28.50 -25.65
CA SER A 565 -10.34 28.19 -24.49
C SER A 565 -9.13 27.35 -24.86
N GLY A 566 -8.05 27.55 -24.13
CA GLY A 566 -6.79 26.83 -24.32
C GLY A 566 -5.78 27.17 -23.22
N VAL A 567 -4.63 26.51 -23.25
CA VAL A 567 -3.54 26.80 -22.32
C VAL A 567 -2.56 27.77 -22.97
N VAL A 568 -2.18 28.82 -22.23
CA VAL A 568 -1.21 29.81 -22.67
C VAL A 568 -0.04 29.88 -21.68
N GLY A 569 1.18 29.92 -22.20
CA GLY A 569 2.40 30.11 -21.42
C GLY A 569 3.21 28.82 -21.27
N GLU A 570 4.52 28.91 -21.52
CA GLU A 570 5.45 27.78 -21.47
C GLU A 570 5.97 27.51 -20.05
N ARG A 571 6.38 28.57 -19.33
CA ARG A 571 6.91 28.44 -17.95
C ARG A 571 5.83 28.37 -16.88
N LEU A 572 4.70 29.03 -17.12
CA LEU A 572 3.55 29.08 -16.22
C LEU A 572 2.29 28.87 -17.06
N PRO A 573 1.90 27.61 -17.32
CA PRO A 573 0.74 27.32 -18.14
C PRO A 573 -0.53 27.78 -17.43
N ARG A 574 -1.31 28.64 -18.09
CA ARG A 574 -2.60 29.15 -17.60
C ARG A 574 -3.72 28.70 -18.52
N PHE A 575 -4.76 28.09 -17.95
CA PHE A 575 -5.98 27.82 -18.71
C PHE A 575 -6.78 29.12 -18.88
N LEU A 576 -6.91 29.56 -20.12
CA LEU A 576 -7.54 30.83 -20.47
C LEU A 576 -8.86 30.57 -21.18
N VAL A 577 -9.89 31.32 -20.81
CA VAL A 577 -11.20 31.34 -21.48
C VAL A 577 -11.46 32.74 -22.01
N MET A 578 -11.62 32.86 -23.32
CA MET A 578 -11.83 34.11 -24.04
C MET A 578 -13.10 34.04 -24.89
N GLY A 579 -13.60 35.20 -25.28
CA GLY A 579 -14.69 35.30 -26.24
C GLY A 579 -15.76 36.29 -25.81
N SER A 580 -16.71 36.51 -26.71
CA SER A 580 -17.74 37.51 -26.47
C SER A 580 -18.68 37.15 -25.31
N ALA A 581 -18.83 35.86 -25.01
CA ALA A 581 -19.64 35.39 -23.89
C ALA A 581 -19.07 35.81 -22.53
N VAL A 582 -17.73 35.82 -22.37
CA VAL A 582 -17.06 36.28 -21.14
C VAL A 582 -17.36 37.76 -20.89
N ASN A 583 -17.29 38.59 -21.93
CA ASN A 583 -17.58 40.02 -21.83
C ASN A 583 -19.05 40.32 -21.50
N ILE A 584 -19.99 39.50 -22.00
CA ILE A 584 -21.41 39.65 -21.67
C ILE A 584 -21.66 39.20 -20.22
N ALA A 585 -21.07 38.08 -19.78
CA ALA A 585 -21.18 37.60 -18.40
C ALA A 585 -20.67 38.65 -17.39
N SER A 586 -19.51 39.26 -17.65
CA SER A 586 -18.97 40.35 -16.83
C SER A 586 -19.93 41.56 -16.78
N LYS A 587 -20.61 41.89 -17.88
CA LYS A 587 -21.64 42.95 -17.87
C LYS A 587 -22.92 42.56 -17.13
N MET A 588 -23.30 41.28 -17.12
CA MET A 588 -24.41 40.80 -16.30
C MET A 588 -24.11 40.95 -14.82
N GLU A 589 -22.85 40.73 -14.41
CA GLU A 589 -22.42 40.97 -13.03
C GLU A 589 -22.48 42.48 -12.72
N SER A 590 -21.87 43.31 -13.56
CA SER A 590 -21.73 44.74 -13.27
C SER A 590 -23.07 45.49 -13.21
N HIS A 591 -24.07 45.05 -14.01
CA HIS A 591 -25.43 45.59 -13.96
C HIS A 591 -26.31 44.85 -12.93
N GLY A 592 -25.79 43.81 -12.29
CA GLY A 592 -26.47 42.99 -11.29
C GLY A 592 -26.84 43.77 -10.03
N MET A 593 -27.80 43.23 -9.28
CA MET A 593 -28.16 43.76 -7.96
C MET A 593 -27.44 42.95 -6.87
N PRO A 594 -27.07 43.57 -5.74
CA PRO A 594 -26.51 42.86 -4.58
C PRO A 594 -27.38 41.66 -4.16
N ASP A 595 -26.74 40.54 -3.84
CA ASP A 595 -27.34 39.27 -3.40
C ASP A 595 -28.37 38.66 -4.37
N ARG A 596 -28.29 39.01 -5.66
CA ARG A 596 -29.11 38.42 -6.71
C ARG A 596 -28.25 37.87 -7.84
N VAL A 597 -28.72 36.78 -8.44
CA VAL A 597 -28.09 36.18 -9.62
C VAL A 597 -28.73 36.76 -10.88
N HIS A 598 -27.99 37.55 -11.64
CA HIS A 598 -28.44 38.17 -12.88
C HIS A 598 -28.08 37.28 -14.07
N VAL A 599 -29.08 36.95 -14.87
CA VAL A 599 -28.99 35.97 -15.95
C VAL A 599 -29.41 36.59 -17.28
N SER A 600 -28.60 36.36 -18.31
CA SER A 600 -28.92 36.74 -19.69
C SER A 600 -30.04 35.89 -20.29
N GLN A 601 -30.68 36.38 -21.37
CA GLN A 601 -31.70 35.60 -22.10
C GLN A 601 -31.21 34.23 -22.57
N ALA A 602 -29.99 34.14 -23.12
CA ALA A 602 -29.43 32.87 -23.61
C ALA A 602 -29.35 31.79 -22.50
N THR A 603 -28.90 32.17 -21.30
CA THR A 603 -28.86 31.24 -20.17
C THR A 603 -30.26 30.89 -19.67
N TYR A 604 -31.19 31.86 -19.67
CA TYR A 604 -32.59 31.60 -19.33
C TYR A 604 -33.19 30.53 -20.24
N GLU A 605 -32.97 30.61 -21.56
CA GLU A 605 -33.42 29.61 -22.52
C GLU A 605 -32.84 28.21 -22.24
N CYS A 606 -31.57 28.12 -21.83
CA CYS A 606 -30.94 26.84 -21.45
C CYS A 606 -31.51 26.21 -20.17
N LEU A 607 -32.03 27.04 -19.26
CA LEU A 607 -32.53 26.63 -17.94
C LEU A 607 -34.06 26.54 -17.87
N ASN A 608 -34.76 27.14 -18.83
CA ASN A 608 -36.22 27.16 -18.85
C ASN A 608 -36.75 25.73 -18.86
N LYS A 609 -37.80 25.48 -18.06
CA LYS A 609 -38.42 24.15 -17.86
C LYS A 609 -37.56 23.11 -17.14
N LYS A 610 -36.42 23.48 -16.56
CA LYS A 610 -35.54 22.57 -15.78
C LYS A 610 -35.63 22.75 -14.25
N GLY A 611 -36.75 23.28 -13.75
CA GLY A 611 -37.00 23.44 -12.30
C GLY A 611 -36.42 24.71 -11.66
N PHE A 612 -35.95 25.67 -12.45
CA PHE A 612 -35.46 26.97 -11.98
C PHE A 612 -36.56 28.05 -12.05
N GLU A 613 -36.64 28.88 -11.01
CA GLU A 613 -37.60 30.00 -10.94
C GLU A 613 -36.89 31.33 -11.22
N PHE A 614 -37.51 32.16 -12.05
CA PHE A 614 -36.95 33.43 -12.53
C PHE A 614 -37.90 34.60 -12.32
N GLU A 615 -37.33 35.77 -12.09
CA GLU A 615 -38.02 37.07 -12.08
C GLU A 615 -37.54 37.91 -13.27
N THR A 616 -38.46 38.43 -14.08
CA THR A 616 -38.10 39.26 -15.23
C THR A 616 -37.60 40.63 -14.77
N ARG A 617 -36.40 41.02 -15.20
CA ARG A 617 -35.83 42.35 -14.91
C ARG A 617 -36.26 43.41 -15.93
N GLY A 618 -36.44 43.00 -17.19
CA GLY A 618 -36.69 43.89 -18.32
C GLY A 618 -35.47 44.03 -19.23
N GLU A 619 -35.57 44.95 -20.21
CA GLU A 619 -34.48 45.25 -21.14
C GLU A 619 -33.40 46.12 -20.49
N ILE A 620 -32.14 45.71 -20.63
CA ILE A 620 -30.98 46.50 -20.25
C ILE A 620 -30.13 46.79 -21.48
N ASP A 621 -29.53 47.98 -21.53
CA ASP A 621 -28.61 48.34 -22.63
C ASP A 621 -27.20 47.85 -22.33
N ILE A 622 -26.74 46.87 -23.11
CA ILE A 622 -25.39 46.31 -22.98
C ILE A 622 -24.51 47.01 -24.01
N ARG A 623 -23.56 47.82 -23.52
CA ARG A 623 -22.63 48.57 -24.38
C ARG A 623 -22.00 47.69 -25.47
N GLY A 624 -22.24 48.01 -26.73
CA GLY A 624 -21.70 47.27 -27.89
C GLY A 624 -22.50 46.02 -28.32
N ARG A 625 -23.65 45.74 -27.70
CA ARG A 625 -24.59 44.68 -28.12
C ARG A 625 -26.04 45.18 -28.26
N GLY A 626 -26.40 46.30 -27.62
CA GLY A 626 -27.74 46.89 -27.64
C GLY A 626 -28.61 46.39 -26.49
N ARG A 627 -29.92 46.55 -26.61
CA ARG A 627 -30.89 46.15 -25.59
C ARG A 627 -31.03 44.63 -25.54
N MET A 628 -31.01 44.08 -24.33
CA MET A 628 -31.17 42.64 -24.08
C MET A 628 -32.14 42.42 -22.93
N MET A 629 -33.07 41.48 -23.11
CA MET A 629 -33.95 41.02 -22.04
C MET A 629 -33.16 40.22 -21.01
N THR A 630 -33.37 40.49 -19.72
CA THR A 630 -32.66 39.79 -18.65
C THR A 630 -33.56 39.39 -17.50
N TYR A 631 -33.07 38.45 -16.70
CA TYR A 631 -33.82 37.79 -15.64
C TYR A 631 -32.97 37.69 -14.37
N PHE A 632 -33.61 37.64 -13.21
CA PHE A 632 -32.98 37.21 -11.97
C PHE A 632 -33.33 35.75 -11.70
N LEU A 633 -32.33 34.93 -11.43
CA LEU A 633 -32.53 33.58 -10.95
C LEU A 633 -32.78 33.61 -9.43
N LEU A 634 -33.93 33.07 -9.00
CA LEU A 634 -34.35 33.10 -7.61
C LEU A 634 -33.93 31.84 -6.85
N ARG A 635 -34.31 30.67 -7.36
CA ARG A 635 -34.05 29.37 -6.73
C ARG A 635 -34.21 28.21 -7.70
N ASN A 636 -33.72 27.05 -7.29
CA ASN A 636 -34.01 25.76 -7.91
C ASN A 636 -35.04 25.02 -7.02
N VAL A 637 -36.21 24.70 -7.57
CA VAL A 637 -37.30 24.04 -6.82
C VAL A 637 -36.95 22.59 -6.45
N GLY A 638 -36.05 21.95 -7.22
CA GLY A 638 -35.66 20.55 -7.02
C GLY A 638 -34.49 20.33 -6.06
N VAL A 639 -33.83 21.38 -5.55
CA VAL A 639 -32.58 21.25 -4.77
C VAL A 639 -32.65 22.10 -3.50
N THR A 640 -32.29 21.52 -2.36
CA THR A 640 -32.23 22.23 -1.07
C THR A 640 -30.93 23.01 -0.90
N ASP A 641 -30.94 24.07 -0.09
CA ASP A 641 -29.75 24.88 0.24
C ASP A 641 -28.57 24.03 0.76
N ASN A 642 -28.87 22.99 1.56
CA ASN A 642 -27.83 22.06 2.05
C ASN A 642 -27.20 21.23 0.92
N ALA A 643 -28.00 20.81 -0.06
CA ALA A 643 -27.50 20.09 -1.24
C ALA A 643 -26.65 21.00 -2.14
N LEU A 644 -27.03 22.27 -2.29
CA LEU A 644 -26.26 23.26 -3.07
C LEU A 644 -24.85 23.49 -2.52
N VAL A 645 -24.66 23.37 -1.20
CA VAL A 645 -23.36 23.58 -0.53
C VAL A 645 -22.66 22.25 -0.18
N GLY A 646 -23.25 21.11 -0.53
CA GLY A 646 -22.67 19.78 -0.25
C GLY A 646 -22.63 19.41 1.24
N LYS A 647 -23.60 19.87 2.04
CA LYS A 647 -23.77 19.48 3.46
C LYS A 647 -24.71 18.26 3.54
N LYS A 648 -24.23 17.13 4.10
CA LYS A 648 -25.01 15.88 4.25
C LYS A 648 -26.26 16.10 5.11
N HIS A 649 -27.42 15.55 4.72
CA HIS A 649 -28.54 15.32 5.64
C HIS A 649 -28.13 14.28 6.69
N GLY A 650 -28.58 14.46 7.94
CA GLY A 650 -28.30 13.51 9.02
C GLY A 650 -28.79 12.08 8.69
N ARG A 651 -27.85 11.13 8.74
CA ARG A 651 -27.95 9.65 8.85
C ARG A 651 -28.91 8.88 7.93
N ASN A 652 -28.33 8.06 7.05
CA ASN A 652 -28.83 6.71 6.73
C ASN A 652 -27.61 5.78 6.53
N PRO A 653 -27.45 4.67 7.29
CA PRO A 653 -26.19 3.91 7.36
C PRO A 653 -25.90 2.96 6.18
N ASN A 654 -26.72 2.91 5.12
CA ASN A 654 -26.60 1.91 4.04
C ASN A 654 -26.39 2.47 2.62
N SER A 655 -25.90 3.70 2.46
CA SER A 655 -25.49 4.20 1.13
C SER A 655 -23.97 4.22 1.02
N VAL A 656 -23.46 3.50 0.01
CA VAL A 656 -22.05 3.36 -0.35
C VAL A 656 -21.41 4.73 -0.50
N GLU A 657 -20.40 5.02 0.33
CA GLU A 657 -19.62 6.26 0.27
C GLU A 657 -18.70 6.26 -0.95
N VAL A 658 -18.87 7.24 -1.85
CA VAL A 658 -17.76 7.72 -2.69
C VAL A 658 -17.10 8.87 -1.94
N THR A 659 -16.17 8.54 -1.07
CA THR A 659 -15.35 9.50 -0.32
C THR A 659 -14.22 9.97 -1.24
N PHE A 660 -14.34 11.16 -1.83
CA PHE A 660 -13.21 11.84 -2.44
C PHE A 660 -12.35 12.46 -1.34
N ILE A 661 -11.14 11.92 -1.18
CA ILE A 661 -10.18 12.30 -0.14
C ILE A 661 -9.55 13.64 -0.52
N ASN A 662 -9.88 14.69 0.23
CA ASN A 662 -9.06 15.90 0.30
C ASN A 662 -7.93 15.63 1.31
N ASP A 663 -6.83 15.02 0.85
CA ASP A 663 -5.60 14.88 1.63
C ASP A 663 -4.69 16.06 1.32
N GLY A 664 -4.81 17.11 2.13
CA GLY A 664 -3.93 18.27 2.08
C GLY A 664 -4.28 19.26 3.17
N LEU A 665 -3.41 19.36 4.19
CA LEU A 665 -3.39 20.36 5.27
C LEU A 665 -4.55 20.28 6.28
N ARG A 666 -4.37 19.47 7.33
CA ARG A 666 -4.91 19.82 8.66
C ARG A 666 -3.86 20.64 9.40
N GLU A 667 -4.22 21.89 9.69
CA GLU A 667 -3.45 22.80 10.54
C GLU A 667 -3.26 22.21 11.94
N HIS A 668 -2.03 22.30 12.46
CA HIS A 668 -1.74 22.08 13.88
C HIS A 668 -2.23 23.30 14.67
N PRO A 669 -2.94 23.14 15.81
CA PRO A 669 -3.29 24.27 16.66
C PRO A 669 -2.03 24.86 17.32
N PRO A 670 -1.97 26.18 17.57
CA PRO A 670 -0.85 26.79 18.27
C PRO A 670 -0.82 26.34 19.73
N ARG A 671 0.35 25.90 20.19
CA ARG A 671 0.60 25.60 21.61
C ARG A 671 0.48 26.90 22.41
N SER A 672 -0.51 26.96 23.28
CA SER A 672 -0.69 28.01 24.27
C SER A 672 0.46 28.03 25.28
N SER A 673 1.05 29.21 25.44
CA SER A 673 1.96 29.60 26.51
C SER A 673 1.30 29.47 27.89
N GLY A 674 1.86 28.62 28.74
CA GLY A 674 1.53 28.51 30.16
C GLY A 674 2.76 28.77 31.00
N THR A 675 2.77 29.93 31.65
CA THR A 675 3.75 30.41 32.63
C THR A 675 3.77 29.56 33.89
N SER A 676 4.95 29.12 34.33
CA SER A 676 5.27 28.98 35.76
C SER A 676 6.79 29.01 35.93
N GLY A 677 7.30 30.11 36.48
CA GLY A 677 8.70 30.26 36.83
C GLY A 677 9.03 29.60 38.16
N SER A 678 10.22 29.00 38.25
CA SER A 678 11.01 29.03 39.47
C SER A 678 12.50 28.81 39.18
N ARG A 679 13.25 29.88 39.43
CA ARG A 679 14.62 29.95 40.00
C ARG A 679 15.78 29.20 39.32
N SER A 680 16.68 30.05 38.81
CA SER A 680 18.14 29.92 38.60
C SER A 680 18.90 29.33 39.82
N PRO A 681 20.19 28.89 39.70
CA PRO A 681 21.30 29.82 39.39
C PRO A 681 22.45 29.31 38.49
N LEU A 682 23.01 30.28 37.75
CA LEU A 682 24.44 30.60 37.50
C LEU A 682 25.44 29.46 37.21
N ILE A 683 26.17 29.59 36.10
CA ILE A 683 27.63 29.80 36.06
C ILE A 683 28.06 30.30 34.65
N SER A 684 29.14 31.06 34.67
CA SER A 684 29.59 32.13 33.77
C SER A 684 30.54 31.72 32.62
N ARG A 685 30.79 32.71 31.74
CA ARG A 685 32.01 32.96 30.89
C ARG A 685 32.11 32.09 29.61
N ASN A 686 32.50 32.60 28.44
CA ASN A 686 33.41 33.70 28.08
C ASN A 686 33.03 34.43 26.78
N LYS A 687 33.50 35.68 26.69
CA LYS A 687 33.48 36.61 25.57
C LYS A 687 34.45 36.18 24.44
N VAL A 688 34.16 36.64 23.21
CA VAL A 688 34.96 37.55 22.33
C VAL A 688 34.76 37.17 20.85
N GLN A 689 34.33 38.17 20.07
CA GLN A 689 34.06 38.26 18.61
C GLN A 689 35.37 38.34 17.77
N PRO A 690 35.37 38.81 16.50
CA PRO A 690 34.76 38.28 15.27
C PRO A 690 35.79 38.16 14.10
N ALA A 691 35.40 37.60 12.97
CA ALA A 691 36.06 37.87 11.69
C ALA A 691 35.00 38.22 10.64
N GLY A 692 34.99 39.49 10.22
CA GLY A 692 34.12 40.01 9.18
C GLY A 692 34.67 39.74 7.78
N ARG A 693 33.76 39.69 6.80
CA ARG A 693 34.01 40.14 5.43
C ARG A 693 32.76 40.84 4.91
N ASN A 694 32.95 42.12 4.60
CA ASN A 694 32.02 43.03 3.95
C ASN A 694 31.76 42.59 2.50
N TYR A 695 30.52 42.77 2.02
CA TYR A 695 30.24 43.42 0.73
C TYR A 695 28.88 44.12 0.80
N LEU A 696 28.83 45.31 0.22
CA LEU A 696 27.84 46.38 0.37
C LEU A 696 26.49 46.12 -0.34
N PRO A 697 25.43 46.87 0.06
CA PRO A 697 24.10 46.80 -0.54
C PRO A 697 23.89 47.89 -1.61
N GLY A 698 22.97 47.63 -2.55
CA GLY A 698 22.30 48.69 -3.30
C GLY A 698 21.96 48.33 -4.73
N GLN A 699 20.67 48.15 -5.02
CA GLN A 699 19.98 48.95 -6.05
C GLN A 699 18.47 48.76 -5.94
N ARG A 700 17.79 49.90 -5.71
CA ARG A 700 16.36 50.12 -5.97
C ARG A 700 16.18 50.29 -7.47
N PHE A 701 15.14 49.72 -8.05
CA PHE A 701 14.41 50.35 -9.15
C PHE A 701 12.91 50.10 -8.99
N SER A 702 12.19 51.21 -8.86
CA SER A 702 10.76 51.40 -9.09
C SER A 702 10.53 51.64 -10.59
N VAL A 703 9.58 50.93 -11.20
CA VAL A 703 8.30 51.41 -11.77
C VAL A 703 7.38 50.19 -11.88
#